data_AF-A0A0N1PF66-F1
#
_entry.id   AF-A0A0N1PF66-F1
#
_cell.length_a   1.000
_cell.length_b   1.000
_cell.length_c   1.000
_cell.angle_alpha   90.00
_cell.angle_beta   90.00
_cell.angle_gamma   90.00
#
_symmetry.space_group_name_H-M   'P 1'
#
loop_
_entity.id
_entity.type
_entity.pdbx_description
1 polymer ?
#
loop_
_entity_poly.entity_id
_entity_poly.type
_entity_poly.pdbx_seq_one_letter_code
_entity_poly.pdbx_strand_id
1 'polypeptide(L)'
;MDSLRHFQTFAWCKPDWCYPSMGKETNELLRQCTDLPAVKLSDDVEEIIKKSKAFPIPFPIETVRLEKLQVRRSIEKLKRNIVSTYPLIHERVLLLMTHFLIYKREFGTSIEKLLYKEMTVPELIDRILKKRAITFMGRHDTYKLITGEEGHGGWETIGTLQQKPPLVLENCLSYDEMKLASMVYVSGYTECINDGERKNSGVVQEENAEEDAIIIGLVGPRFQRANRMEYEDILITDQQNSLENGYGEEVTPTTCLNVLKTTYVRNNQSAKHMWRQMWSEFYQVHSYTYEELTSYVNIQDKSEEKKYTDRYVKTKNDFIFDNEVYYKRLCVLAEVSLLEAENRAKEAGRFAFLNVIGCGLGVWMISTHQTDVYILTFLERIRSFLKKDMLDHVSDVNFAFIHPSKGILALFTNSSEAETPTEKRIFFESKRHPKGGISVQLENRQPSSKLRGEHAGKLLVMTYPWDGNAHPGNEFWLGSLKTSGDPAAACSTQVSELHNAHINPAVSGHNTRVTGLITKFEKAVSIRLTQIKEGTKSIDNRPAHVLNASTIEGTTKDVQTEKQSTIEKTEEKSQAGLSVGSEAKEITFESFLQGLKLKKDLHFGKISEQSWKSNKPIITKTSIHSRTAYVISAIVTAETLECLRKRTEHFIDHLIQYPEARDYAIKEGAVRALLRVQNKLRDDTDITREVKGIVNEALALMGYTGPTKGPGPNILSIDGGGIRGIIAIEILRHLEKLTGQKVQDMFDYIIGVSTGAIIAAVIGSGVGNLETANQMYHTLSKKMFGNTSLIGGTSRLVWTHSYYDTEAWEKLLQENLRDCTLTECNRYNTPKMALVSCVVSPGSRLAPFLFRTYECGFRVRSVFAGTPRAAVWHAVRASAAAPTYFDEFKLDGALHQDGGIMVNNPTGVGLHEAKLLFGANSVKKGTVISVGTGRALNKHSDYQLMSKGLNKEASSTSWKDKFNKILDSATDTEGVHLILNDLLPPGSYFRFNPPLMEECAMDEINPEKLNNLITDTHAYIRRNQHKFEQAAYMLTRKRSISQKLVDYVYHKSQIMGIVQSN
;
A
#
# COMPACT_ATOMS: atom_id res chain seq x y z
N MET A 1 -22.41 -13.73 15.79
CA MET A 1 -21.05 -13.13 15.61
C MET A 1 -19.92 -14.08 16.03
N ASP A 2 -20.00 -14.82 17.13
CA ASP A 2 -18.90 -15.71 17.56
C ASP A 2 -18.61 -16.89 16.61
N SER A 3 -19.60 -17.44 15.92
CA SER A 3 -19.41 -18.51 14.92
C SER A 3 -18.60 -18.04 13.69
N LEU A 4 -18.70 -16.75 13.32
CA LEU A 4 -17.91 -16.14 12.25
C LEU A 4 -16.46 -15.83 12.69
N ARG A 5 -16.20 -15.66 13.99
CA ARG A 5 -14.81 -15.58 14.48
C ARG A 5 -14.08 -16.91 14.27
N HIS A 6 -14.78 -18.03 14.48
CA HIS A 6 -14.23 -19.35 14.18
C HIS A 6 -13.88 -19.50 12.70
N PHE A 7 -14.72 -19.00 11.80
CA PHE A 7 -14.43 -18.98 10.37
C PHE A 7 -13.11 -18.26 10.02
N GLN A 8 -12.80 -17.13 10.68
CA GLN A 8 -11.54 -16.40 10.46
C GLN A 8 -10.29 -17.16 10.96
N THR A 9 -10.46 -18.27 11.70
CA THR A 9 -9.36 -19.14 12.12
C THR A 9 -8.94 -20.13 11.04
N PHE A 10 -9.76 -20.33 10.00
CA PHE A 10 -9.41 -21.25 8.91
C PHE A 10 -8.18 -20.74 8.16
N ALA A 11 -7.25 -21.65 7.89
CA ALA A 11 -5.93 -21.30 7.34
C ALA A 11 -6.01 -20.54 6.01
N TRP A 12 -7.05 -20.83 5.21
CA TRP A 12 -7.31 -20.22 3.90
C TRP A 12 -8.05 -18.87 3.97
N CYS A 13 -8.69 -18.54 5.10
CA CYS A 13 -9.41 -17.28 5.25
C CYS A 13 -8.41 -16.14 5.52
N LYS A 14 -7.98 -15.47 4.44
CA LYS A 14 -7.01 -14.37 4.47
C LYS A 14 -7.65 -13.06 3.98
N PRO A 15 -8.41 -12.35 4.84
CA PRO A 15 -9.14 -11.15 4.41
C PRO A 15 -8.23 -9.95 4.10
N ASP A 16 -6.99 -9.97 4.61
CA ASP A 16 -5.96 -8.99 4.30
C ASP A 16 -5.06 -9.52 3.17
N TRP A 17 -5.40 -9.16 1.93
CA TRP A 17 -4.70 -9.57 0.72
C TRP A 17 -4.00 -8.35 0.09
N CYS A 18 -2.66 -8.30 0.15
CA CYS A 18 -1.87 -7.20 -0.43
C CYS A 18 -2.09 -7.08 -1.95
N TYR A 19 -1.95 -5.88 -2.52
CA TYR A 19 -2.01 -5.69 -3.98
C TYR A 19 -0.79 -6.32 -4.68
N PRO A 20 -0.94 -6.71 -5.97
CA PRO A 20 0.19 -7.05 -6.83
C PRO A 20 1.23 -5.90 -6.90
N SER A 21 2.46 -6.24 -7.25
CA SER A 21 3.56 -5.29 -7.40
C SER A 21 3.29 -4.28 -8.51
N MET A 22 3.94 -3.11 -8.43
CA MET A 22 3.72 -1.99 -9.33
C MET A 22 5.04 -1.56 -9.97
N GLY A 23 5.27 -2.00 -11.21
CA GLY A 23 6.43 -1.61 -12.01
C GLY A 23 6.25 -0.27 -12.73
N LYS A 24 7.30 0.22 -13.38
CA LYS A 24 7.23 1.43 -14.22
C LYS A 24 6.25 1.26 -15.40
N GLU A 25 6.31 0.12 -16.09
CA GLU A 25 5.43 -0.20 -17.21
C GLU A 25 3.97 -0.40 -16.76
N THR A 26 3.74 -1.05 -15.62
CA THR A 26 2.42 -1.14 -14.97
C THR A 26 1.83 0.25 -14.73
N ASN A 27 2.60 1.17 -14.15
CA ASN A 27 2.15 2.54 -13.90
C ASN A 27 1.80 3.30 -15.20
N GLU A 28 2.54 3.07 -16.29
CA GLU A 28 2.26 3.69 -17.59
C GLU A 28 0.94 3.17 -18.19
N LEU A 29 0.74 1.85 -18.20
CA LEU A 29 -0.52 1.25 -18.66
C LEU A 29 -1.72 1.72 -17.83
N LEU A 30 -1.56 1.88 -16.51
CA LEU A 30 -2.62 2.42 -15.65
C LEU A 30 -2.89 3.90 -15.90
N ARG A 31 -1.87 4.68 -16.24
CA ARG A 31 -2.03 6.09 -16.61
C ARG A 31 -2.85 6.24 -17.89
N GLN A 32 -2.69 5.34 -18.85
CA GLN A 32 -3.53 5.31 -20.05
C GLN A 32 -5.01 5.11 -19.70
N CYS A 33 -5.32 4.37 -18.63
CA CYS A 33 -6.70 4.21 -18.14
C CYS A 33 -7.26 5.48 -17.48
N THR A 34 -6.42 6.33 -16.87
CA THR A 34 -6.89 7.60 -16.28
C THR A 34 -7.05 8.71 -17.30
N ASP A 35 -6.21 8.71 -18.32
CA ASP A 35 -6.14 9.79 -19.31
C ASP A 35 -7.18 9.60 -20.44
N LEU A 36 -8.08 8.61 -20.31
CA LEU A 36 -9.15 8.36 -21.28
C LEU A 36 -10.10 9.56 -21.43
N PRO A 37 -10.52 9.91 -22.65
CA PRO A 37 -11.50 10.97 -22.88
C PRO A 37 -12.86 10.61 -22.28
N ALA A 38 -13.69 11.62 -22.03
CA ALA A 38 -15.07 11.39 -21.61
C ALA A 38 -15.84 10.62 -22.69
N VAL A 39 -16.47 9.50 -22.31
CA VAL A 39 -17.27 8.69 -23.23
C VAL A 39 -18.62 9.37 -23.45
N LYS A 40 -18.92 9.72 -24.70
CA LYS A 40 -20.27 10.15 -25.08
C LYS A 40 -21.11 8.91 -25.34
N LEU A 41 -22.00 8.60 -24.40
CA LEU A 41 -22.94 7.48 -24.53
C LEU A 41 -24.11 7.89 -25.42
N SER A 42 -24.55 6.99 -26.30
CA SER A 42 -25.79 7.13 -27.07
C SER A 42 -26.92 6.45 -26.30
N ASP A 43 -28.01 7.17 -26.07
CA ASP A 43 -29.26 6.64 -25.54
C ASP A 43 -30.30 6.37 -26.65
N ASP A 44 -29.90 6.48 -27.93
CA ASP A 44 -30.80 6.31 -29.07
C ASP A 44 -31.28 4.85 -29.20
N VAL A 45 -32.54 4.63 -28.82
CA VAL A 45 -33.19 3.31 -28.87
C VAL A 45 -33.26 2.77 -30.29
N GLU A 46 -33.49 3.61 -31.30
CA GLU A 46 -33.57 3.17 -32.70
C GLU A 46 -32.20 2.78 -33.24
N GLU A 47 -31.15 3.48 -32.81
CA GLU A 47 -29.77 3.08 -33.13
C GLU A 47 -29.45 1.67 -32.61
N ILE A 48 -29.82 1.38 -31.35
CA ILE A 48 -29.60 0.07 -30.74
C ILE A 48 -30.46 -1.01 -31.42
N ILE A 49 -31.73 -0.73 -31.72
CA ILE A 49 -32.59 -1.64 -32.48
C ILE A 49 -31.97 -1.96 -33.85
N LYS A 50 -31.46 -0.96 -34.56
CA LYS A 50 -30.79 -1.14 -35.86
C LYS A 50 -29.57 -2.05 -35.73
N LYS A 51 -28.73 -1.86 -34.73
CA LYS A 51 -27.56 -2.73 -34.47
C LYS A 51 -27.96 -4.14 -34.06
N SER A 52 -28.99 -4.26 -33.23
CA SER A 52 -29.59 -5.53 -32.80
C SER A 52 -30.12 -6.34 -34.00
N LYS A 53 -30.79 -5.67 -34.96
CA LYS A 53 -31.24 -6.30 -36.22
C LYS A 53 -30.09 -6.68 -37.15
N ALA A 54 -29.00 -5.93 -37.13
CA ALA A 54 -27.80 -6.21 -37.92
C ALA A 54 -26.88 -7.25 -37.27
N PHE A 55 -27.19 -7.74 -36.07
CA PHE A 55 -26.38 -8.75 -35.41
C PHE A 55 -26.39 -10.06 -36.22
N PRO A 56 -25.23 -10.69 -36.50
CA PRO A 56 -25.15 -11.79 -37.47
C PRO A 56 -25.92 -13.06 -37.08
N ILE A 57 -26.16 -13.28 -35.79
CA ILE A 57 -26.86 -14.47 -35.28
C ILE A 57 -28.30 -14.09 -34.93
N PRO A 58 -29.31 -14.84 -35.41
CA PRO A 58 -30.70 -14.54 -35.09
C PRO A 58 -30.99 -14.73 -33.60
N PHE A 59 -31.78 -13.82 -33.05
CA PHE A 59 -32.32 -13.98 -31.70
C PHE A 59 -33.41 -15.07 -31.73
N PRO A 60 -33.34 -16.08 -30.86
CA PRO A 60 -34.39 -17.11 -30.74
C PRO A 60 -35.76 -16.55 -30.32
N ILE A 61 -35.79 -15.44 -29.58
CA ILE A 61 -37.00 -14.79 -29.12
C ILE A 61 -36.90 -13.28 -29.30
N GLU A 62 -38.06 -12.65 -29.46
CA GLU A 62 -38.19 -11.20 -29.65
C GLU A 62 -38.71 -10.47 -28.40
N THR A 63 -39.26 -11.21 -27.43
CA THR A 63 -40.07 -10.65 -26.33
C THR A 63 -39.28 -9.77 -25.36
N VAL A 64 -37.96 -9.95 -25.26
CA VAL A 64 -37.07 -9.16 -24.40
C VAL A 64 -36.34 -8.04 -25.16
N ARG A 65 -36.47 -7.97 -26.48
CA ARG A 65 -35.74 -7.01 -27.30
C ARG A 65 -36.38 -5.62 -27.25
N LEU A 66 -35.57 -4.58 -27.37
CA LEU A 66 -36.00 -3.17 -27.37
C LEU A 66 -37.13 -2.92 -28.37
N GLU A 67 -37.08 -3.54 -29.55
CA GLU A 67 -38.11 -3.40 -30.59
C GLU A 67 -39.51 -3.83 -30.10
N LYS A 68 -39.61 -4.88 -29.28
CA LYS A 68 -40.88 -5.33 -28.71
C LYS A 68 -41.19 -4.70 -27.37
N LEU A 69 -40.16 -4.31 -26.60
CA LEU A 69 -40.33 -3.67 -25.31
C LEU A 69 -40.81 -2.22 -25.42
N GLN A 70 -40.41 -1.47 -26.45
CA GLN A 70 -40.84 -0.07 -26.64
C GLN A 70 -42.36 0.11 -26.79
N VAL A 71 -43.08 -0.96 -27.15
CA VAL A 71 -44.55 -0.97 -27.21
C VAL A 71 -45.19 -1.12 -25.83
N ARG A 72 -44.49 -1.77 -24.88
CA ARG A 72 -44.99 -2.11 -23.53
C ARG A 72 -44.33 -1.34 -22.40
N ARG A 73 -43.27 -0.58 -22.69
CA ARG A 73 -42.43 0.14 -21.71
C ARG A 73 -42.16 1.55 -22.18
N SER A 74 -41.98 2.47 -21.24
CA SER A 74 -41.68 3.86 -21.57
C SER A 74 -40.30 3.98 -22.22
N ILE A 75 -40.21 4.84 -23.23
CA ILE A 75 -38.97 5.06 -23.98
C ILE A 75 -37.84 5.53 -23.06
N GLU A 76 -38.14 6.41 -22.09
CA GLU A 76 -37.17 6.94 -21.13
C GLU A 76 -36.54 5.85 -20.26
N LYS A 77 -37.31 4.82 -19.92
CA LYS A 77 -36.79 3.67 -19.16
C LYS A 77 -35.83 2.83 -20.01
N LEU A 78 -36.16 2.62 -21.28
CA LEU A 78 -35.29 1.90 -22.21
C LEU A 78 -33.99 2.67 -22.50
N LYS A 79 -34.07 4.00 -22.69
CA LYS A 79 -32.91 4.89 -22.79
C LYS A 79 -31.97 4.75 -21.59
N ARG A 80 -32.54 4.79 -20.38
CA ARG A 80 -31.80 4.56 -19.13
C ARG A 80 -31.12 3.19 -19.13
N ASN A 81 -31.82 2.12 -19.50
CA ASN A 81 -31.26 0.77 -19.50
C ASN A 81 -30.05 0.68 -20.46
N ILE A 82 -30.12 1.28 -21.65
CA ILE A 82 -29.00 1.35 -22.61
C ILE A 82 -27.76 2.00 -22.00
N VAL A 83 -27.86 3.26 -21.53
CA VAL A 83 -26.70 4.03 -21.06
C VAL A 83 -26.18 3.58 -19.70
N SER A 84 -27.03 2.94 -18.91
CA SER A 84 -26.67 2.44 -17.58
C SER A 84 -25.90 1.12 -17.62
N THR A 85 -25.80 0.49 -18.80
CA THR A 85 -25.12 -0.80 -18.96
C THR A 85 -23.64 -0.61 -19.25
N TYR A 86 -22.77 -1.23 -18.46
CA TYR A 86 -21.32 -1.09 -18.59
C TYR A 86 -20.54 -2.32 -18.12
N PRO A 87 -19.30 -2.52 -18.60
CA PRO A 87 -18.41 -3.55 -18.08
C PRO A 87 -17.94 -3.19 -16.66
N LEU A 88 -17.72 -4.21 -15.85
CA LEU A 88 -17.26 -4.13 -14.47
C LEU A 88 -16.05 -5.03 -14.26
N ILE A 89 -15.01 -4.49 -13.65
CA ILE A 89 -13.84 -5.26 -13.22
C ILE A 89 -13.45 -4.89 -11.80
N HIS A 90 -12.82 -5.84 -11.12
CA HIS A 90 -12.20 -5.59 -9.83
C HIS A 90 -10.84 -4.87 -10.03
N GLU A 91 -10.46 -3.98 -9.12
CA GLU A 91 -9.18 -3.25 -9.22
C GLU A 91 -7.94 -4.15 -9.31
N ARG A 92 -7.98 -5.33 -8.69
CA ARG A 92 -6.89 -6.33 -8.81
C ARG A 92 -6.84 -6.96 -10.20
N VAL A 93 -7.98 -7.08 -10.87
CA VAL A 93 -8.07 -7.59 -12.25
C VAL A 93 -7.54 -6.54 -13.22
N LEU A 94 -7.79 -5.24 -12.95
CA LEU A 94 -7.15 -4.15 -13.69
C LEU A 94 -5.61 -4.26 -13.64
N LEU A 95 -5.04 -4.51 -12.45
CA LEU A 95 -3.60 -4.75 -12.31
C LEU A 95 -3.15 -6.01 -13.05
N LEU A 96 -3.89 -7.11 -12.92
CA LEU A 96 -3.58 -8.36 -13.63
C LEU A 96 -3.57 -8.17 -15.16
N MET A 97 -4.49 -7.37 -15.72
CA MET A 97 -4.52 -7.05 -17.15
C MET A 97 -3.26 -6.31 -17.61
N THR A 98 -2.71 -5.42 -16.77
CA THR A 98 -1.43 -4.77 -17.10
C THR A 98 -0.27 -5.77 -17.11
N HIS A 99 -0.22 -6.68 -16.14
CA HIS A 99 0.83 -7.70 -16.05
C HIS A 99 0.70 -8.70 -17.21
N PHE A 100 -0.52 -9.04 -17.61
CA PHE A 100 -0.81 -9.86 -18.77
C PHE A 100 -0.26 -9.25 -20.07
N LEU A 101 -0.52 -7.95 -20.32
CA LEU A 101 -0.01 -7.28 -21.51
C LEU A 101 1.53 -7.25 -21.53
N ILE A 102 2.16 -6.94 -20.38
CA ILE A 102 3.63 -6.96 -20.24
C ILE A 102 4.16 -8.37 -20.54
N TYR A 103 3.59 -9.40 -19.91
CA TYR A 103 3.96 -10.79 -20.13
C TYR A 103 3.82 -11.19 -21.59
N LYS A 104 2.69 -10.88 -22.24
CA LYS A 104 2.44 -11.26 -23.63
C LYS A 104 3.35 -10.56 -24.63
N ARG A 105 3.74 -9.30 -24.36
CA ARG A 105 4.72 -8.57 -25.17
C ARG A 105 6.13 -9.16 -25.06
N GLU A 106 6.50 -9.71 -23.91
CA GLU A 106 7.84 -10.24 -23.64
C GLU A 106 7.98 -11.74 -23.97
N PHE A 107 7.00 -12.56 -23.56
CA PHE A 107 7.07 -14.03 -23.59
C PHE A 107 6.06 -14.68 -24.55
N GLY A 108 5.14 -13.91 -25.14
CA GLY A 108 4.17 -14.44 -26.11
C GLY A 108 4.83 -14.99 -27.38
N THR A 109 4.06 -15.75 -28.15
CA THR A 109 4.46 -16.19 -29.50
C THR A 109 4.63 -14.99 -30.44
N SER A 110 5.20 -15.20 -31.63
CA SER A 110 5.31 -14.12 -32.63
C SER A 110 3.95 -13.51 -33.00
N ILE A 111 2.89 -14.32 -33.00
CA ILE A 111 1.52 -13.91 -33.30
C ILE A 111 0.95 -13.06 -32.16
N GLU A 112 1.13 -13.51 -30.92
CA GLU A 112 0.68 -12.79 -29.73
C GLU A 112 1.42 -11.46 -29.57
N LYS A 113 2.75 -11.48 -29.70
CA LYS A 113 3.58 -10.27 -29.62
C LYS A 113 3.16 -9.23 -30.64
N LEU A 114 2.81 -9.64 -31.86
CA LEU A 114 2.30 -8.74 -32.89
C LEU A 114 0.97 -8.12 -32.48
N LEU A 115 0.04 -8.92 -31.95
CA LEU A 115 -1.27 -8.45 -31.52
C LEU A 115 -1.21 -7.50 -30.31
N TYR A 116 -0.41 -7.83 -29.29
CA TYR A 116 -0.38 -7.10 -28.02
C TYR A 116 0.62 -5.94 -27.98
N LYS A 117 1.43 -5.75 -29.03
CA LYS A 117 2.56 -4.81 -29.07
C LYS A 117 2.23 -3.43 -28.49
N GLU A 118 1.14 -2.82 -28.96
CA GLU A 118 0.71 -1.47 -28.57
C GLU A 118 -0.65 -1.48 -27.85
N MET A 119 -1.24 -2.66 -27.60
CA MET A 119 -2.59 -2.78 -27.04
C MET A 119 -2.67 -2.22 -25.62
N THR A 120 -3.61 -1.30 -25.39
CA THR A 120 -3.92 -0.73 -24.08
C THR A 120 -4.88 -1.63 -23.28
N VAL A 121 -5.02 -1.38 -21.98
CA VAL A 121 -5.97 -2.16 -21.15
C VAL A 121 -7.43 -1.98 -21.59
N PRO A 122 -7.92 -0.76 -21.92
CA PRO A 122 -9.27 -0.59 -22.46
C PRO A 122 -9.49 -1.36 -23.77
N GLU A 123 -8.50 -1.39 -24.68
CA GLU A 123 -8.58 -2.17 -25.92
C GLU A 123 -8.59 -3.67 -25.65
N LEU A 124 -7.85 -4.15 -24.64
CA LEU A 124 -7.91 -5.54 -24.19
C LEU A 124 -9.33 -5.88 -23.67
N ILE A 125 -9.98 -4.98 -22.92
CA ILE A 125 -11.35 -5.19 -22.45
C ILE A 125 -12.34 -5.20 -23.62
N ASP A 126 -12.22 -4.26 -24.56
CA ASP A 126 -13.04 -4.25 -25.79
C ASP A 126 -12.88 -5.55 -26.58
N ARG A 127 -11.66 -6.06 -26.66
CA ARG A 127 -11.37 -7.35 -27.29
C ARG A 127 -12.01 -8.51 -26.53
N ILE A 128 -11.87 -8.58 -25.21
CA ILE A 128 -12.50 -9.58 -24.34
C ILE A 128 -14.02 -9.58 -24.48
N LEU A 129 -14.64 -8.42 -24.68
CA LEU A 129 -16.08 -8.31 -24.84
C LEU A 129 -16.54 -8.76 -26.24
N LYS A 130 -15.78 -8.43 -27.29
CA LYS A 130 -16.19 -8.63 -28.70
C LYS A 130 -15.76 -9.95 -29.32
N LYS A 131 -14.66 -10.55 -28.86
CA LYS A 131 -14.04 -11.74 -29.49
C LYS A 131 -14.42 -13.07 -28.84
N ARG A 132 -15.42 -13.05 -27.94
CA ARG A 132 -16.02 -14.27 -27.39
C ARG A 132 -16.69 -15.07 -28.49
N ALA A 133 -16.76 -16.38 -28.34
CA ALA A 133 -17.68 -17.17 -29.14
C ALA A 133 -19.14 -16.72 -28.85
N ILE A 134 -20.07 -17.01 -29.74
CA ILE A 134 -21.50 -16.82 -29.46
C ILE A 134 -21.96 -17.82 -28.42
N THR A 135 -21.52 -19.07 -28.60
CA THR A 135 -21.77 -20.17 -27.69
C THR A 135 -20.45 -20.87 -27.41
N PHE A 136 -20.22 -21.25 -26.16
CA PHE A 136 -19.03 -21.99 -25.74
C PHE A 136 -19.34 -22.84 -24.51
N MET A 137 -19.28 -24.17 -24.64
CA MET A 137 -19.73 -25.06 -23.57
C MET A 137 -19.06 -26.43 -23.56
N GLY A 138 -19.20 -27.13 -22.42
CA GLY A 138 -18.77 -28.53 -22.26
C GLY A 138 -17.27 -28.72 -22.10
N ARG A 139 -16.86 -29.97 -21.87
CA ARG A 139 -15.44 -30.36 -21.64
C ARG A 139 -14.57 -30.39 -22.90
N HIS A 140 -15.22 -30.47 -24.05
CA HIS A 140 -14.58 -30.49 -25.38
C HIS A 140 -14.66 -29.13 -26.07
N ASP A 141 -15.10 -28.09 -25.36
CA ASP A 141 -15.21 -26.73 -25.88
C ASP A 141 -16.02 -26.69 -27.18
N THR A 142 -17.25 -27.19 -27.13
CA THR A 142 -18.20 -27.04 -28.24
C THR A 142 -18.50 -25.56 -28.40
N TYR A 143 -18.35 -25.03 -29.61
CA TYR A 143 -18.45 -23.61 -29.87
C TYR A 143 -19.30 -23.28 -31.10
N LYS A 144 -19.81 -22.06 -31.10
CA LYS A 144 -20.35 -21.36 -32.28
C LYS A 144 -19.75 -19.97 -32.34
N LEU A 145 -19.17 -19.59 -33.47
CA LEU A 145 -18.58 -18.27 -33.67
C LEU A 145 -19.64 -17.26 -34.13
N ILE A 146 -19.33 -15.96 -34.02
CA ILE A 146 -20.20 -14.88 -34.51
C ILE A 146 -20.38 -14.91 -36.02
N THR A 147 -19.42 -15.49 -36.73
CA THR A 147 -19.45 -15.73 -38.18
C THR A 147 -20.29 -16.95 -38.56
N GLY A 148 -20.77 -17.73 -37.58
CA GLY A 148 -21.70 -18.84 -37.75
C GLY A 148 -21.07 -20.23 -37.76
N GLU A 149 -19.74 -20.34 -37.88
CA GLU A 149 -19.03 -21.62 -37.84
C GLU A 149 -19.19 -22.30 -36.46
N GLU A 150 -19.44 -23.60 -36.50
CA GLU A 150 -19.62 -24.45 -35.33
C GLU A 150 -18.53 -25.52 -35.30
N GLY A 151 -18.12 -25.92 -34.10
CA GLY A 151 -17.09 -26.93 -33.93
C GLY A 151 -16.93 -27.38 -32.49
N HIS A 152 -15.93 -28.24 -32.26
CA HIS A 152 -15.52 -28.70 -30.95
C HIS A 152 -14.01 -28.91 -30.92
N GLY A 153 -13.36 -28.59 -29.80
CA GLY A 153 -11.92 -28.70 -29.61
C GLY A 153 -11.09 -27.71 -30.43
N GLY A 154 -9.76 -27.85 -30.38
CA GLY A 154 -8.82 -27.03 -31.14
C GLY A 154 -8.56 -25.63 -30.55
N TRP A 155 -9.31 -25.22 -29.52
CA TRP A 155 -9.22 -23.90 -28.92
C TRP A 155 -7.84 -23.62 -28.28
N GLU A 156 -7.15 -24.67 -27.81
CA GLU A 156 -5.77 -24.58 -27.30
C GLU A 156 -4.73 -24.11 -28.31
N THR A 157 -5.04 -24.14 -29.61
CA THR A 157 -4.11 -23.69 -30.65
C THR A 157 -4.15 -22.18 -30.89
N ILE A 158 -5.19 -21.49 -30.42
CA ILE A 158 -5.38 -20.05 -30.65
C ILE A 158 -4.27 -19.26 -29.98
N GLY A 159 -3.53 -18.46 -30.76
CA GLY A 159 -2.36 -17.71 -30.29
C GLY A 159 -1.05 -18.48 -30.38
N THR A 160 -1.07 -19.76 -30.76
CA THR A 160 0.15 -20.52 -31.05
C THR A 160 0.46 -20.53 -32.55
N LEU A 161 1.67 -20.99 -32.92
CA LEU A 161 2.04 -21.19 -34.33
C LEU A 161 1.22 -22.29 -35.02
N GLN A 162 0.44 -23.07 -34.26
CA GLN A 162 -0.43 -24.13 -34.76
C GLN A 162 -1.88 -23.66 -34.98
N GLN A 163 -2.21 -22.39 -34.69
CA GLN A 163 -3.54 -21.85 -34.93
C GLN A 163 -3.97 -22.03 -36.40
N LYS A 164 -5.25 -22.33 -36.64
CA LYS A 164 -5.81 -22.51 -37.97
C LYS A 164 -7.19 -21.88 -38.05
N PRO A 165 -7.55 -21.22 -39.18
CA PRO A 165 -8.91 -20.72 -39.38
C PRO A 165 -9.96 -21.85 -39.18
N PRO A 166 -11.13 -21.55 -38.58
CA PRO A 166 -11.57 -20.22 -38.12
C PRO A 166 -11.02 -19.83 -36.72
N LEU A 167 -10.35 -20.75 -36.02
CA LEU A 167 -9.79 -20.57 -34.69
C LEU A 167 -8.41 -19.88 -34.72
N VAL A 168 -8.44 -18.58 -34.98
CA VAL A 168 -7.24 -17.72 -34.98
C VAL A 168 -7.38 -16.59 -33.97
N LEU A 169 -6.26 -16.18 -33.38
CA LEU A 169 -6.21 -15.17 -32.31
C LEU A 169 -6.84 -13.83 -32.74
N GLU A 170 -6.74 -13.47 -34.02
CA GLU A 170 -7.40 -12.26 -34.53
C GLU A 170 -8.93 -12.24 -34.31
N ASN A 171 -9.56 -13.41 -34.40
CA ASN A 171 -11.01 -13.56 -34.41
C ASN A 171 -11.58 -14.12 -33.11
N CYS A 172 -10.78 -14.87 -32.35
CA CYS A 172 -11.21 -15.56 -31.14
C CYS A 172 -10.32 -15.19 -29.94
N LEU A 173 -10.86 -15.32 -28.73
CA LEU A 173 -10.05 -15.30 -27.51
C LEU A 173 -9.20 -16.56 -27.39
N SER A 174 -7.93 -16.39 -27.01
CA SER A 174 -7.11 -17.50 -26.51
C SER A 174 -7.53 -17.93 -25.11
N TYR A 175 -7.12 -19.12 -24.65
CA TYR A 175 -7.36 -19.55 -23.26
C TYR A 175 -6.75 -18.59 -22.22
N ASP A 176 -5.64 -17.96 -22.58
CA ASP A 176 -4.95 -17.02 -21.70
C ASP A 176 -5.79 -15.75 -21.51
N GLU A 177 -6.47 -15.29 -22.57
CA GLU A 177 -7.45 -14.20 -22.50
C GLU A 177 -8.74 -14.63 -21.79
N MET A 178 -9.18 -15.87 -21.98
CA MET A 178 -10.41 -16.39 -21.35
C MET A 178 -10.33 -16.37 -19.82
N LYS A 179 -9.13 -16.60 -19.23
CA LYS A 179 -8.94 -16.48 -17.78
C LYS A 179 -9.18 -15.04 -17.28
N LEU A 180 -8.80 -14.03 -18.06
CA LEU A 180 -9.15 -12.64 -17.73
C LEU A 180 -10.63 -12.36 -17.96
N ALA A 181 -11.18 -12.89 -19.07
CA ALA A 181 -12.57 -12.75 -19.44
C ALA A 181 -13.55 -13.30 -18.39
N SER A 182 -13.14 -14.33 -17.62
CA SER A 182 -13.92 -14.84 -16.47
C SER A 182 -14.03 -13.83 -15.31
N MET A 183 -13.27 -12.74 -15.34
CA MET A 183 -13.31 -11.67 -14.34
C MET A 183 -13.70 -10.30 -14.93
N VAL A 184 -14.23 -10.30 -16.16
CA VAL A 184 -14.89 -9.14 -16.79
C VAL A 184 -16.38 -9.37 -16.79
N TYR A 185 -17.08 -8.59 -15.98
CA TYR A 185 -18.53 -8.69 -15.76
C TYR A 185 -19.24 -7.56 -16.50
N VAL A 186 -20.57 -7.63 -16.61
CA VAL A 186 -21.40 -6.54 -17.16
C VAL A 186 -22.62 -6.35 -16.28
N SER A 187 -22.92 -5.09 -15.95
CA SER A 187 -24.08 -4.70 -15.15
C SER A 187 -24.87 -3.60 -15.85
N GLY A 188 -26.19 -3.64 -15.73
CA GLY A 188 -27.08 -2.62 -16.24
C GLY A 188 -28.46 -2.71 -15.63
N TYR A 189 -29.24 -1.64 -15.75
CA TYR A 189 -30.69 -1.75 -15.57
C TYR A 189 -31.28 -2.63 -16.66
N THR A 190 -32.30 -3.39 -16.31
CA THR A 190 -33.02 -4.23 -17.27
C THR A 190 -34.52 -4.21 -17.02
N GLU A 191 -35.27 -4.42 -18.10
CA GLU A 191 -36.66 -4.84 -18.01
C GLU A 191 -36.75 -6.33 -17.71
N CYS A 192 -37.65 -6.70 -16.80
CA CYS A 192 -38.05 -8.08 -16.58
C CYS A 192 -39.41 -8.32 -17.26
N ILE A 193 -39.51 -9.39 -18.06
CA ILE A 193 -40.79 -9.78 -18.69
C ILE A 193 -41.48 -10.94 -17.98
N ASN A 194 -40.78 -11.63 -17.07
CA ASN A 194 -41.28 -12.71 -16.21
C ASN A 194 -40.42 -12.78 -14.93
N ASP A 195 -40.69 -13.76 -14.07
CA ASP A 195 -40.02 -13.92 -12.78
C ASP A 195 -38.59 -14.50 -12.86
N GLY A 196 -38.13 -14.89 -14.06
CA GLY A 196 -36.81 -15.46 -14.28
C GLY A 196 -36.70 -16.95 -14.00
N GLU A 197 -37.81 -17.69 -13.90
CA GLU A 197 -37.78 -19.14 -13.75
C GLU A 197 -36.91 -19.81 -14.83
N ARG A 198 -36.15 -20.85 -14.49
CA ARG A 198 -35.24 -21.57 -15.41
C ARG A 198 -35.90 -22.04 -16.73
N LYS A 199 -37.21 -22.28 -16.73
CA LYS A 199 -37.96 -22.77 -17.89
C LYS A 199 -38.83 -21.69 -18.57
N ASN A 200 -38.65 -20.41 -18.22
CA ASN A 200 -39.52 -19.31 -18.63
C ASN A 200 -39.65 -19.14 -20.17
N SER A 201 -38.62 -19.49 -20.95
CA SER A 201 -38.65 -19.54 -22.42
C SER A 201 -39.13 -18.26 -23.13
N GLY A 202 -38.98 -17.10 -22.49
CA GLY A 202 -39.37 -15.83 -23.09
C GLY A 202 -40.87 -15.54 -22.97
N VAL A 203 -41.61 -16.34 -22.21
CA VAL A 203 -43.04 -16.14 -21.98
C VAL A 203 -43.22 -14.89 -21.12
N VAL A 204 -44.12 -14.01 -21.55
CA VAL A 204 -44.41 -12.74 -20.87
C VAL A 204 -45.37 -12.99 -19.71
N GLN A 205 -44.94 -12.68 -18.49
CA GLN A 205 -45.67 -12.80 -17.22
C GLN A 205 -45.28 -11.66 -16.26
N GLU A 206 -45.73 -10.45 -16.57
CA GLU A 206 -45.22 -9.23 -15.94
C GLU A 206 -45.76 -8.99 -14.51
N GLU A 207 -46.91 -9.57 -14.15
CA GLU A 207 -47.55 -9.39 -12.84
C GLU A 207 -46.67 -9.79 -11.65
N ASN A 208 -45.83 -10.81 -11.85
CA ASN A 208 -44.92 -11.34 -10.83
C ASN A 208 -43.46 -10.91 -11.05
N ALA A 209 -43.18 -10.13 -12.09
CA ALA A 209 -41.84 -9.66 -12.41
C ALA A 209 -41.55 -8.31 -11.73
N GLU A 210 -40.31 -8.10 -11.33
CA GLU A 210 -39.87 -6.82 -10.80
C GLU A 210 -39.79 -5.78 -11.92
N GLU A 211 -40.33 -4.60 -11.66
CA GLU A 211 -40.40 -3.54 -12.68
C GLU A 211 -39.06 -2.83 -12.81
N ASP A 212 -38.36 -2.57 -11.70
CA ASP A 212 -37.11 -1.81 -11.71
C ASP A 212 -35.98 -2.64 -11.07
N ALA A 213 -35.16 -3.26 -11.92
CA ALA A 213 -34.12 -4.18 -11.50
C ALA A 213 -32.77 -3.92 -12.21
N ILE A 214 -31.70 -4.25 -11.49
CA ILE A 214 -30.34 -4.33 -12.02
C ILE A 214 -30.00 -5.80 -12.24
N ILE A 215 -29.34 -6.12 -13.35
CA ILE A 215 -28.79 -7.45 -13.59
C ILE A 215 -27.29 -7.42 -13.79
N ILE A 216 -26.58 -8.32 -13.12
CA ILE A 216 -25.13 -8.47 -13.22
C ILE A 216 -24.81 -9.86 -13.80
N GLY A 217 -24.10 -9.90 -14.92
CA GLY A 217 -23.57 -11.14 -15.51
C GLY A 217 -22.23 -11.49 -14.87
N LEU A 218 -22.22 -12.56 -14.07
CA LEU A 218 -21.04 -12.99 -13.30
C LEU A 218 -20.54 -14.34 -13.78
N VAL A 219 -19.23 -14.47 -13.95
CA VAL A 219 -18.59 -15.73 -14.37
C VAL A 219 -17.87 -16.36 -13.17
N GLY A 220 -18.27 -17.59 -12.84
CA GLY A 220 -17.66 -18.38 -11.78
C GLY A 220 -16.45 -19.21 -12.23
N PRO A 221 -15.71 -19.83 -11.29
CA PRO A 221 -14.58 -20.70 -11.60
C PRO A 221 -14.97 -21.95 -12.41
N ARG A 222 -14.22 -22.27 -13.48
CA ARG A 222 -14.46 -23.42 -14.36
C ARG A 222 -13.41 -24.51 -14.17
N PHE A 223 -13.85 -25.73 -13.80
CA PHE A 223 -12.99 -26.90 -13.61
C PHE A 223 -13.21 -28.04 -14.62
N GLN A 224 -14.17 -27.89 -15.55
CA GLN A 224 -14.58 -28.96 -16.46
C GLN A 224 -13.52 -29.29 -17.54
N ARG A 225 -12.58 -28.36 -17.80
CA ARG A 225 -11.48 -28.51 -18.74
C ARG A 225 -10.18 -28.66 -17.96
N ALA A 226 -9.56 -29.83 -18.02
CA ALA A 226 -8.28 -30.08 -17.36
C ALA A 226 -7.20 -29.12 -17.89
N ASN A 227 -6.30 -28.69 -17.01
CA ASN A 227 -5.14 -27.86 -17.32
C ASN A 227 -5.45 -26.46 -17.90
N ARG A 228 -6.67 -25.97 -17.73
CA ARG A 228 -7.14 -24.68 -18.26
C ARG A 228 -8.03 -23.97 -17.26
N MET A 229 -8.16 -22.65 -17.43
CA MET A 229 -9.01 -21.82 -16.56
C MET A 229 -8.60 -21.95 -15.08
N GLU A 230 -9.55 -21.92 -14.15
CA GLU A 230 -9.26 -22.04 -12.72
C GLU A 230 -8.78 -23.43 -12.29
N TYR A 231 -8.95 -24.48 -13.13
CA TYR A 231 -8.29 -25.78 -12.91
C TYR A 231 -6.78 -25.59 -12.72
N GLU A 232 -6.16 -24.75 -13.56
CA GLU A 232 -4.72 -24.52 -13.59
C GLU A 232 -4.18 -23.86 -12.30
N ASP A 233 -5.01 -23.06 -11.62
CA ASP A 233 -4.59 -22.27 -10.46
C ASP A 233 -5.00 -22.89 -9.11
N ILE A 234 -6.08 -23.66 -9.08
CA ILE A 234 -6.72 -24.14 -7.84
C ILE A 234 -6.46 -25.64 -7.63
N LEU A 235 -6.39 -26.43 -8.70
CA LEU A 235 -6.10 -27.85 -8.60
C LEU A 235 -4.61 -28.11 -8.71
N ILE A 236 -4.14 -28.95 -7.80
CA ILE A 236 -2.76 -29.38 -7.70
C ILE A 236 -2.72 -30.87 -8.01
N THR A 237 -2.12 -31.22 -9.14
CA THR A 237 -2.01 -32.60 -9.64
C THR A 237 -0.56 -32.92 -10.01
N ASP A 238 -0.16 -34.17 -9.90
CA ASP A 238 1.17 -34.67 -10.26
C ASP A 238 1.52 -34.43 -11.73
N GLN A 239 0.54 -34.57 -12.63
CA GLN A 239 0.71 -34.36 -14.07
C GLN A 239 0.85 -32.88 -14.45
N GLN A 240 0.07 -31.99 -13.82
CA GLN A 240 0.07 -30.56 -14.14
C GLN A 240 1.18 -29.82 -13.38
N ASN A 241 1.25 -30.00 -12.06
CA ASN A 241 2.06 -29.19 -11.15
C ASN A 241 3.48 -29.75 -11.04
N SER A 242 4.25 -29.60 -12.12
CA SER A 242 5.66 -29.98 -12.21
C SER A 242 6.55 -28.78 -12.57
N LEU A 243 7.85 -28.89 -12.28
CA LEU A 243 8.86 -27.90 -12.68
C LEU A 243 8.86 -27.66 -14.19
N GLU A 244 8.66 -28.71 -15.00
CA GLU A 244 8.59 -28.62 -16.47
C GLU A 244 7.40 -27.77 -16.97
N ASN A 245 6.31 -27.76 -16.21
CA ASN A 245 5.14 -26.93 -16.50
C ASN A 245 5.20 -25.55 -15.85
N GLY A 246 6.34 -25.19 -15.24
CA GLY A 246 6.60 -23.88 -14.66
C GLY A 246 6.11 -23.71 -13.22
N TYR A 247 5.60 -24.77 -12.58
CA TYR A 247 5.26 -24.77 -11.15
C TYR A 247 6.52 -24.97 -10.31
N GLY A 248 6.48 -24.56 -9.04
CA GLY A 248 7.64 -24.52 -8.14
C GLY A 248 8.48 -23.26 -8.32
N GLU A 249 9.41 -23.04 -7.39
CA GLU A 249 10.43 -21.98 -7.45
C GLU A 249 11.82 -22.58 -7.23
N GLU A 250 12.87 -22.00 -7.83
CA GLU A 250 14.25 -22.35 -7.46
C GLU A 250 14.61 -21.88 -6.03
N VAL A 251 13.79 -21.01 -5.43
CA VAL A 251 14.03 -20.38 -4.11
C VAL A 251 12.90 -20.74 -3.14
N THR A 252 13.27 -21.20 -1.95
CA THR A 252 12.41 -21.84 -0.94
C THR A 252 11.23 -21.00 -0.39
N PRO A 253 10.18 -21.64 0.18
CA PRO A 253 8.88 -21.02 0.51
C PRO A 253 8.86 -19.80 1.45
N THR A 254 9.91 -19.58 2.25
CA THR A 254 9.99 -18.46 3.20
C THR A 254 10.19 -17.10 2.52
N THR A 255 10.65 -17.07 1.27
CA THR A 255 10.92 -15.84 0.50
C THR A 255 9.81 -15.51 -0.51
N CYS A 256 9.05 -16.49 -0.98
CA CYS A 256 8.06 -16.35 -2.06
C CYS A 256 7.06 -15.17 -1.85
N LEU A 257 6.40 -15.09 -0.70
CA LEU A 257 5.42 -14.02 -0.42
C LEU A 257 6.05 -12.61 -0.29
N ASN A 258 7.38 -12.51 -0.08
CA ASN A 258 8.11 -11.24 -0.05
C ASN A 258 8.77 -10.91 -1.40
N VAL A 259 9.09 -11.93 -2.20
CA VAL A 259 9.58 -11.81 -3.58
C VAL A 259 8.44 -11.44 -4.55
N LEU A 260 7.27 -12.06 -4.41
CA LEU A 260 6.04 -11.71 -5.16
C LEU A 260 5.55 -10.27 -4.88
N LYS A 261 5.97 -9.65 -3.76
CA LYS A 261 5.66 -8.25 -3.44
C LYS A 261 6.54 -7.24 -4.18
N THR A 262 7.71 -7.65 -4.65
CA THR A 262 8.77 -6.72 -5.07
C THR A 262 9.29 -6.92 -6.48
N THR A 263 9.02 -8.05 -7.13
CA THR A 263 9.75 -8.34 -8.38
C THR A 263 8.95 -9.19 -9.36
N TYR A 264 8.43 -8.57 -10.42
CA TYR A 264 8.45 -9.21 -11.73
C TYR A 264 9.91 -9.23 -12.19
N VAL A 265 10.64 -10.29 -11.83
CA VAL A 265 12.06 -10.41 -12.19
C VAL A 265 12.13 -10.70 -13.68
N ARG A 266 12.73 -9.79 -14.45
CA ARG A 266 13.21 -10.11 -15.80
C ARG A 266 14.46 -10.98 -15.68
N ASN A 267 14.29 -12.25 -15.32
CA ASN A 267 15.34 -13.26 -15.44
C ASN A 267 15.02 -14.18 -16.62
N ASN A 268 16.07 -14.76 -17.22
CA ASN A 268 16.02 -15.71 -18.34
C ASN A 268 15.38 -17.08 -17.96
N GLN A 269 14.23 -17.06 -17.27
CA GLN A 269 13.45 -18.26 -16.93
C GLN A 269 12.40 -18.55 -18.00
N SER A 270 11.89 -19.78 -18.04
CA SER A 270 10.96 -20.22 -19.09
C SER A 270 9.64 -19.42 -19.09
N ALA A 271 9.03 -19.22 -20.26
CA ALA A 271 7.76 -18.51 -20.40
C ALA A 271 6.64 -19.12 -19.52
N LYS A 272 6.65 -20.44 -19.31
CA LYS A 272 5.71 -21.14 -18.44
C LYS A 272 5.87 -20.75 -16.97
N HIS A 273 7.11 -20.59 -16.49
CA HIS A 273 7.37 -20.16 -15.12
C HIS A 273 6.89 -18.74 -14.88
N MET A 274 7.21 -17.82 -15.80
CA MET A 274 6.75 -16.42 -15.70
C MET A 274 5.22 -16.30 -15.75
N TRP A 275 4.53 -17.19 -16.48
CA TRP A 275 3.07 -17.29 -16.45
C TRP A 275 2.56 -17.69 -15.06
N ARG A 276 3.15 -18.73 -14.46
CA ARG A 276 2.78 -19.15 -13.10
C ARG A 276 3.07 -18.09 -12.05
N GLN A 277 4.17 -17.36 -12.18
CA GLN A 277 4.52 -16.26 -11.28
C GLN A 277 3.48 -15.13 -11.32
N MET A 278 3.00 -14.74 -12.50
CA MET A 278 1.95 -13.71 -12.63
C MET A 278 0.66 -14.10 -11.87
N TRP A 279 0.23 -15.35 -11.99
CA TRP A 279 -0.96 -15.84 -11.28
C TRP A 279 -0.71 -16.05 -9.79
N SER A 280 0.48 -16.51 -9.41
CA SER A 280 0.93 -16.60 -8.02
C SER A 280 0.96 -15.24 -7.33
N GLU A 281 1.39 -14.19 -8.05
CA GLU A 281 1.37 -12.81 -7.59
C GLU A 281 -0.05 -12.26 -7.49
N PHE A 282 -0.90 -12.54 -8.48
CA PHE A 282 -2.32 -12.17 -8.41
C PHE A 282 -2.92 -12.70 -7.12
N TYR A 283 -2.90 -14.02 -6.92
CA TYR A 283 -3.42 -14.69 -5.73
C TYR A 283 -2.60 -14.47 -4.46
N GLN A 284 -1.36 -13.96 -4.53
CA GLN A 284 -0.42 -13.92 -3.39
C GLN A 284 -0.36 -15.30 -2.70
N VAL A 285 -0.25 -16.35 -3.50
CA VAL A 285 -0.15 -17.75 -3.07
C VAL A 285 0.96 -18.40 -3.88
N HIS A 286 1.86 -19.10 -3.22
CA HIS A 286 2.96 -19.81 -3.88
C HIS A 286 2.42 -20.91 -4.82
N SER A 287 3.05 -21.03 -6.00
CA SER A 287 2.64 -21.97 -7.04
C SER A 287 3.37 -23.32 -6.90
N TYR A 288 3.02 -24.12 -5.88
CA TYR A 288 3.68 -25.40 -5.59
C TYR A 288 3.66 -26.40 -6.75
N THR A 289 4.74 -27.17 -6.88
CA THR A 289 4.68 -28.50 -7.51
C THR A 289 3.93 -29.49 -6.60
N TYR A 290 3.41 -30.56 -7.19
CA TYR A 290 2.71 -31.62 -6.44
C TYR A 290 3.64 -32.29 -5.42
N GLU A 291 4.87 -32.61 -5.83
CA GLU A 291 5.88 -33.24 -4.99
C GLU A 291 6.28 -32.34 -3.82
N GLU A 292 6.53 -31.05 -4.09
CA GLU A 292 6.80 -30.07 -3.02
C GLU A 292 5.67 -30.05 -2.02
N LEU A 293 4.42 -29.83 -2.45
CA LEU A 293 3.29 -29.70 -1.52
C LEU A 293 3.10 -30.96 -0.67
N THR A 294 3.12 -32.13 -1.29
CA THR A 294 2.89 -33.41 -0.61
C THR A 294 4.04 -33.81 0.32
N SER A 295 5.24 -33.26 0.12
CA SER A 295 6.37 -33.46 1.03
C SER A 295 6.25 -32.68 2.36
N TYR A 296 5.55 -31.53 2.37
CA TYR A 296 5.43 -30.66 3.55
C TYR A 296 4.08 -30.77 4.27
N VAL A 297 3.03 -31.21 3.57
CA VAL A 297 1.66 -31.20 4.08
C VAL A 297 1.06 -32.60 4.02
N ASN A 298 0.70 -33.14 5.19
CA ASN A 298 -0.11 -34.34 5.26
C ASN A 298 -1.59 -33.99 5.05
N ILE A 299 -2.10 -34.24 3.84
CA ILE A 299 -3.48 -33.92 3.46
C ILE A 299 -4.40 -35.07 3.85
N GLN A 300 -5.18 -34.86 4.92
CA GLN A 300 -6.18 -35.80 5.39
C GLN A 300 -7.40 -35.82 4.45
N ASP A 301 -7.93 -37.02 4.20
CA ASP A 301 -9.22 -37.15 3.53
C ASP A 301 -10.35 -37.00 4.56
N LYS A 302 -10.94 -35.81 4.61
CA LYS A 302 -12.10 -35.51 5.46
C LYS A 302 -13.40 -35.75 4.72
N SER A 303 -14.48 -36.00 5.48
CA SER A 303 -15.82 -36.03 4.90
C SER A 303 -16.15 -34.72 4.17
N GLU A 304 -16.95 -34.79 3.10
CA GLU A 304 -17.33 -33.64 2.27
C GLU A 304 -17.85 -32.46 3.11
N GLU A 305 -18.61 -32.73 4.18
CA GLU A 305 -19.17 -31.72 5.09
C GLU A 305 -18.12 -31.00 5.97
N LYS A 306 -16.86 -31.42 5.96
CA LYS A 306 -15.77 -30.78 6.72
C LYS A 306 -14.64 -30.25 5.84
N LYS A 307 -14.68 -30.52 4.54
CA LYS A 307 -13.62 -30.11 3.58
C LYS A 307 -13.41 -28.60 3.53
N TYR A 308 -14.46 -27.81 3.75
CA TYR A 308 -14.35 -26.34 3.80
C TYR A 308 -13.46 -25.81 4.94
N THR A 309 -13.09 -26.63 5.93
CA THR A 309 -12.28 -26.17 7.08
C THR A 309 -10.78 -26.12 6.79
N ASP A 310 -10.30 -26.94 5.86
CA ASP A 310 -8.87 -27.04 5.53
C ASP A 310 -8.52 -26.20 4.31
N ARG A 311 -7.24 -25.81 4.21
CA ARG A 311 -6.74 -25.16 2.99
C ARG A 311 -6.64 -26.14 1.83
N TYR A 312 -5.92 -27.25 2.03
CA TYR A 312 -5.72 -28.26 0.99
C TYR A 312 -6.62 -29.45 1.23
N VAL A 313 -7.36 -29.84 0.19
CA VAL A 313 -8.42 -30.84 0.30
C VAL A 313 -8.27 -31.89 -0.78
N LYS A 314 -8.31 -33.17 -0.42
CA LYS A 314 -8.41 -34.26 -1.41
C LYS A 314 -9.81 -34.32 -2.02
N THR A 315 -9.87 -34.31 -3.34
CA THR A 315 -11.09 -34.56 -4.11
C THR A 315 -11.25 -36.04 -4.40
N LYS A 316 -12.41 -36.47 -4.91
CA LYS A 316 -12.70 -37.88 -5.22
C LYS A 316 -11.80 -38.49 -6.31
N ASN A 317 -11.11 -37.67 -7.09
CA ASN A 317 -10.21 -38.10 -8.16
C ASN A 317 -8.73 -37.96 -7.74
N ASP A 318 -8.45 -37.96 -6.43
CA ASP A 318 -7.12 -37.78 -5.83
C ASP A 318 -6.41 -36.45 -6.16
N PHE A 319 -7.09 -35.49 -6.80
CA PHE A 319 -6.57 -34.12 -6.95
C PHE A 319 -6.62 -33.38 -5.62
N ILE A 320 -5.66 -32.49 -5.39
CA ILE A 320 -5.64 -31.57 -4.25
C ILE A 320 -6.30 -30.25 -4.69
N PHE A 321 -7.28 -29.79 -3.92
CA PHE A 321 -7.96 -28.51 -4.11
C PHE A 321 -7.44 -27.48 -3.10
N ASP A 322 -7.02 -26.30 -3.55
CA ASP A 322 -6.59 -25.19 -2.68
C ASP A 322 -7.74 -24.19 -2.42
N ASN A 323 -8.35 -24.30 -1.24
CA ASN A 323 -9.42 -23.40 -0.78
C ASN A 323 -8.97 -21.95 -0.65
N GLU A 324 -7.67 -21.65 -0.47
CA GLU A 324 -7.19 -20.27 -0.37
C GLU A 324 -7.26 -19.56 -1.72
N VAL A 325 -6.81 -20.23 -2.79
CA VAL A 325 -6.88 -19.67 -4.15
C VAL A 325 -8.33 -19.55 -4.59
N TYR A 326 -9.17 -20.56 -4.31
CA TYR A 326 -10.60 -20.50 -4.58
C TYR A 326 -11.29 -19.36 -3.82
N TYR A 327 -11.04 -19.21 -2.52
CA TYR A 327 -11.53 -18.07 -1.72
C TYR A 327 -11.15 -16.73 -2.35
N LYS A 328 -9.88 -16.53 -2.71
CA LYS A 328 -9.42 -15.27 -3.33
C LYS A 328 -10.04 -15.00 -4.70
N ARG A 329 -10.26 -16.03 -5.52
CA ARG A 329 -10.99 -15.92 -6.79
C ARG A 329 -12.46 -15.54 -6.56
N LEU A 330 -13.08 -16.05 -5.51
CA LEU A 330 -14.45 -15.71 -5.11
C LEU A 330 -14.56 -14.32 -4.47
N CYS A 331 -13.54 -13.83 -3.76
CA CYS A 331 -13.51 -12.45 -3.27
C CYS A 331 -13.70 -11.45 -4.42
N VAL A 332 -13.02 -11.66 -5.56
CA VAL A 332 -13.19 -10.80 -6.76
C VAL A 332 -14.64 -10.75 -7.21
N LEU A 333 -15.34 -11.88 -7.20
CA LEU A 333 -16.75 -11.99 -7.60
C LEU A 333 -17.68 -11.34 -6.55
N ALA A 334 -17.47 -11.65 -5.27
CA ALA A 334 -18.29 -11.18 -4.16
C ALA A 334 -18.17 -9.66 -3.99
N GLU A 335 -16.96 -9.10 -4.06
CA GLU A 335 -16.73 -7.67 -3.89
C GLU A 335 -17.34 -6.84 -5.02
N VAL A 336 -17.19 -7.28 -6.28
CA VAL A 336 -17.85 -6.61 -7.41
C VAL A 336 -19.37 -6.60 -7.20
N SER A 337 -19.95 -7.74 -6.84
CA SER A 337 -21.40 -7.88 -6.66
C SER A 337 -21.95 -6.95 -5.57
N LEU A 338 -21.26 -6.91 -4.41
CA LEU A 338 -21.66 -6.11 -3.26
C LEU A 338 -21.51 -4.61 -3.52
N LEU A 339 -20.37 -4.19 -4.08
CA LEU A 339 -20.09 -2.77 -4.33
C LEU A 339 -20.91 -2.21 -5.49
N GLU A 340 -21.19 -3.01 -6.51
CA GLU A 340 -22.11 -2.62 -7.57
C GLU A 340 -23.54 -2.45 -7.04
N ALA A 341 -24.01 -3.40 -6.21
CA ALA A 341 -25.32 -3.28 -5.58
C ALA A 341 -25.42 -2.02 -4.69
N GLU A 342 -24.38 -1.74 -3.90
CA GLU A 342 -24.27 -0.52 -3.10
C GLU A 342 -24.36 0.74 -3.96
N ASN A 343 -23.55 0.83 -5.01
CA ASN A 343 -23.50 2.01 -5.87
C ASN A 343 -24.85 2.25 -6.57
N ARG A 344 -25.47 1.20 -7.12
CA ARG A 344 -26.78 1.29 -7.79
C ARG A 344 -27.90 1.68 -6.83
N ALA A 345 -27.90 1.11 -5.63
CA ALA A 345 -28.88 1.43 -4.60
C ALA A 345 -28.77 2.89 -4.16
N LYS A 346 -27.54 3.37 -3.96
CA LYS A 346 -27.24 4.77 -3.65
C LYS A 346 -27.68 5.72 -4.77
N GLU A 347 -27.40 5.39 -6.03
CA GLU A 347 -27.84 6.18 -7.19
C GLU A 347 -29.37 6.25 -7.28
N ALA A 348 -30.06 5.15 -6.97
CA ALA A 348 -31.52 5.06 -6.97
C ALA A 348 -32.19 5.67 -5.72
N GLY A 349 -31.42 6.01 -4.68
CA GLY A 349 -31.96 6.47 -3.39
C GLY A 349 -32.80 5.41 -2.67
N ARG A 350 -32.51 4.14 -2.89
CA ARG A 350 -33.23 2.97 -2.33
C ARG A 350 -32.23 2.07 -1.60
N PHE A 351 -32.72 1.20 -0.72
CA PHE A 351 -31.89 0.08 -0.24
C PHE A 351 -31.87 -1.05 -1.25
N ALA A 352 -30.77 -1.77 -1.38
CA ALA A 352 -30.62 -2.92 -2.26
C ALA A 352 -31.02 -4.23 -1.59
N PHE A 353 -31.76 -5.05 -2.35
CA PHE A 353 -31.89 -6.49 -2.15
C PHE A 353 -31.03 -7.19 -3.21
N LEU A 354 -29.88 -7.73 -2.80
CA LEU A 354 -28.96 -8.44 -3.69
C LEU A 354 -29.31 -9.93 -3.73
N ASN A 355 -29.78 -10.41 -4.88
CA ASN A 355 -30.07 -11.82 -5.12
C ASN A 355 -28.91 -12.51 -5.84
N VAL A 356 -28.18 -13.35 -5.10
CA VAL A 356 -26.98 -14.06 -5.54
C VAL A 356 -27.32 -15.49 -5.98
N ILE A 357 -27.01 -15.82 -7.23
CA ILE A 357 -27.08 -17.18 -7.77
C ILE A 357 -25.67 -17.79 -7.76
N GLY A 358 -25.58 -19.11 -7.59
CA GLY A 358 -24.32 -19.84 -7.59
C GLY A 358 -23.59 -19.81 -8.93
N CYS A 359 -22.58 -18.94 -9.05
CA CYS A 359 -21.72 -18.86 -10.23
C CYS A 359 -20.58 -19.88 -10.13
N GLY A 360 -20.47 -20.80 -11.10
CA GLY A 360 -19.49 -21.89 -11.06
C GLY A 360 -19.84 -23.05 -10.13
N LEU A 361 -21.02 -23.05 -9.52
CA LEU A 361 -21.51 -24.11 -8.62
C LEU A 361 -22.39 -25.16 -9.33
N GLY A 362 -22.59 -25.02 -10.64
CA GLY A 362 -23.30 -25.98 -11.48
C GLY A 362 -22.39 -27.09 -12.02
N VAL A 363 -22.42 -27.30 -13.34
CA VAL A 363 -21.60 -28.34 -14.03
C VAL A 363 -20.08 -28.11 -13.95
N TRP A 364 -19.65 -26.97 -13.39
CA TRP A 364 -18.24 -26.66 -13.16
C TRP A 364 -17.75 -27.05 -11.77
N MET A 365 -18.66 -27.32 -10.83
CA MET A 365 -18.29 -27.77 -9.49
C MET A 365 -17.79 -29.21 -9.53
N ILE A 366 -16.72 -29.50 -8.77
CA ILE A 366 -16.13 -30.84 -8.67
C ILE A 366 -16.26 -31.45 -7.27
N SER A 367 -16.54 -30.62 -6.26
CA SER A 367 -16.83 -31.08 -4.90
C SER A 367 -17.80 -30.15 -4.20
N THR A 368 -18.69 -30.71 -3.37
CA THR A 368 -19.81 -29.99 -2.79
C THR A 368 -19.38 -28.93 -1.76
N HIS A 369 -18.21 -29.07 -1.14
CA HIS A 369 -17.69 -28.06 -0.20
C HIS A 369 -17.43 -26.69 -0.85
N GLN A 370 -17.38 -26.62 -2.19
CA GLN A 370 -17.28 -25.36 -2.91
C GLN A 370 -18.46 -24.42 -2.62
N THR A 371 -19.66 -24.95 -2.32
CA THR A 371 -20.84 -24.14 -1.94
C THR A 371 -20.64 -23.49 -0.57
N ASP A 372 -20.01 -24.21 0.37
CA ASP A 372 -19.68 -23.72 1.70
C ASP A 372 -18.66 -22.58 1.63
N VAL A 373 -17.56 -22.78 0.91
CA VAL A 373 -16.54 -21.73 0.73
C VAL A 373 -17.13 -20.52 -0.01
N TYR A 374 -18.05 -20.73 -0.95
CA TYR A 374 -18.76 -19.65 -1.65
C TYR A 374 -19.56 -18.75 -0.70
N ILE A 375 -20.43 -19.36 0.12
CA ILE A 375 -21.25 -18.61 1.10
C ILE A 375 -20.34 -17.92 2.12
N LEU A 376 -19.37 -18.66 2.69
CA LEU A 376 -18.44 -18.11 3.67
C LEU A 376 -17.66 -16.91 3.14
N THR A 377 -17.25 -16.94 1.86
CA THR A 377 -16.54 -15.82 1.22
C THR A 377 -17.40 -14.56 1.24
N PHE A 378 -18.65 -14.63 0.78
CA PHE A 378 -19.55 -13.48 0.80
C PHE A 378 -19.84 -12.98 2.22
N LEU A 379 -20.08 -13.88 3.18
CA LEU A 379 -20.30 -13.51 4.59
C LEU A 379 -19.10 -12.75 5.17
N GLU A 380 -17.88 -13.19 4.85
CA GLU A 380 -16.65 -12.48 5.23
C GLU A 380 -16.58 -11.10 4.61
N ARG A 381 -16.88 -10.99 3.31
CA ARG A 381 -16.81 -9.70 2.59
C ARG A 381 -17.84 -8.70 3.08
N ILE A 382 -19.08 -9.13 3.34
CA ILE A 382 -20.14 -8.31 3.95
C ILE A 382 -19.67 -7.76 5.30
N ARG A 383 -19.17 -8.62 6.19
CA ARG A 383 -18.65 -8.22 7.50
C ARG A 383 -17.48 -7.24 7.37
N SER A 384 -16.55 -7.51 6.46
CA SER A 384 -15.36 -6.69 6.24
C SER A 384 -15.72 -5.29 5.73
N PHE A 385 -16.65 -5.20 4.78
CA PHE A 385 -17.12 -3.92 4.25
C PHE A 385 -18.00 -3.15 5.21
N LEU A 386 -18.84 -3.81 6.01
CA LEU A 386 -19.56 -3.15 7.11
C LEU A 386 -18.61 -2.56 8.15
N LYS A 387 -17.49 -3.23 8.47
CA LYS A 387 -16.47 -2.69 9.37
C LYS A 387 -15.75 -1.46 8.79
N LYS A 388 -15.63 -1.39 7.47
CA LYS A 388 -15.00 -0.29 6.72
C LYS A 388 -15.97 0.82 6.30
N ASP A 389 -17.25 0.73 6.69
CA ASP A 389 -18.31 1.67 6.32
C ASP A 389 -18.46 1.83 4.79
N MET A 390 -18.45 0.70 4.08
CA MET A 390 -18.52 0.67 2.61
C MET A 390 -19.86 0.15 2.06
N LEU A 391 -20.74 -0.37 2.92
CA LEU A 391 -22.06 -0.86 2.54
C LEU A 391 -23.08 -0.18 3.43
N ASP A 392 -23.72 0.88 2.95
CA ASP A 392 -24.73 1.67 3.66
C ASP A 392 -26.14 1.55 3.03
N HIS A 393 -26.22 1.10 1.78
CA HIS A 393 -27.44 0.95 1.00
C HIS A 393 -27.77 -0.51 0.69
N VAL A 394 -26.84 -1.45 0.75
CA VAL A 394 -27.17 -2.88 0.72
C VAL A 394 -27.80 -3.28 2.05
N SER A 395 -29.10 -3.60 2.07
CA SER A 395 -29.79 -4.03 3.31
C SER A 395 -30.02 -5.53 3.39
N ASP A 396 -30.11 -6.22 2.25
CA ASP A 396 -30.43 -7.64 2.17
C ASP A 396 -29.57 -8.34 1.12
N VAL A 397 -29.07 -9.53 1.46
CA VAL A 397 -28.39 -10.43 0.54
C VAL A 397 -29.05 -11.80 0.62
N ASN A 398 -29.55 -12.31 -0.52
CA ASN A 398 -30.14 -13.62 -0.61
C ASN A 398 -29.29 -14.55 -1.47
N PHE A 399 -29.00 -15.75 -0.96
CA PHE A 399 -28.42 -16.83 -1.75
C PHE A 399 -29.53 -17.75 -2.25
N ALA A 400 -29.81 -17.68 -3.54
CA ALA A 400 -30.84 -18.50 -4.20
C ALA A 400 -30.22 -19.74 -4.86
N PHE A 401 -30.85 -20.90 -4.65
CA PHE A 401 -30.46 -22.18 -5.26
C PHE A 401 -29.03 -22.65 -4.90
N ILE A 402 -28.49 -22.19 -3.77
CA ILE A 402 -27.20 -22.65 -3.24
C ILE A 402 -27.47 -23.47 -1.99
N HIS A 403 -26.93 -24.70 -1.97
CA HIS A 403 -27.16 -25.66 -0.89
C HIS A 403 -25.85 -25.89 -0.10
N PRO A 404 -25.68 -25.23 1.05
CA PRO A 404 -24.54 -25.49 1.94
C PRO A 404 -24.66 -26.82 2.68
N SER A 405 -23.55 -27.28 3.26
CA SER A 405 -23.53 -28.36 4.25
C SER A 405 -24.28 -27.98 5.53
N LYS A 406 -24.64 -28.99 6.34
CA LYS A 406 -25.36 -28.80 7.60
C LYS A 406 -24.64 -27.85 8.56
N GLY A 407 -23.30 -27.88 8.58
CA GLY A 407 -22.49 -27.02 9.43
C GLY A 407 -22.63 -25.53 9.08
N ILE A 408 -22.69 -25.21 7.79
CA ILE A 408 -22.89 -23.83 7.32
C ILE A 408 -24.36 -23.43 7.40
N LEU A 409 -25.29 -24.34 7.11
CA LEU A 409 -26.72 -24.09 7.27
C LEU A 409 -27.08 -23.72 8.70
N ALA A 410 -26.42 -24.32 9.70
CA ALA A 410 -26.62 -24.01 11.12
C ALA A 410 -26.32 -22.54 11.48
N LEU A 411 -25.51 -21.83 10.68
CA LEU A 411 -25.24 -20.40 10.87
C LEU A 411 -26.48 -19.52 10.60
N PHE A 412 -27.45 -20.04 9.86
CA PHE A 412 -28.66 -19.33 9.43
C PHE A 412 -29.91 -19.76 10.22
N THR A 413 -29.80 -20.71 11.15
CA THR A 413 -30.93 -21.22 11.93
C THR A 413 -30.71 -20.91 13.41
N ASN A 414 -31.58 -20.10 14.02
CA ASN A 414 -31.49 -19.79 15.44
C ASN A 414 -31.71 -21.06 16.29
N SER A 415 -30.75 -21.39 17.15
CA SER A 415 -30.80 -22.51 18.10
C SER A 415 -31.58 -22.17 19.37
N SER A 416 -32.82 -21.68 19.23
CA SER A 416 -33.75 -21.45 20.33
C SER A 416 -35.05 -22.23 20.09
N GLU A 417 -35.15 -23.38 20.77
CA GLU A 417 -36.36 -24.12 21.19
C GLU A 417 -37.71 -23.83 20.49
N ALA A 418 -37.77 -23.98 19.16
CA ALA A 418 -39.04 -24.16 18.46
C ALA A 418 -38.88 -25.31 17.45
N GLU A 419 -39.79 -26.28 17.48
CA GLU A 419 -39.75 -27.53 16.71
C GLU A 419 -39.84 -27.36 15.19
N THR A 420 -39.77 -26.14 14.64
CA THR A 420 -39.52 -25.87 13.22
C THR A 420 -38.75 -24.56 13.04
N PRO A 421 -37.54 -24.56 12.43
CA PRO A 421 -36.84 -23.31 12.11
C PRO A 421 -37.52 -22.67 10.89
N THR A 422 -38.34 -21.65 11.11
CA THR A 422 -39.14 -21.02 10.05
C THR A 422 -38.34 -20.09 9.12
N GLU A 423 -37.19 -19.55 9.54
CA GLU A 423 -36.38 -18.65 8.69
C GLU A 423 -34.89 -19.00 8.70
N LYS A 424 -34.31 -19.18 7.51
CA LYS A 424 -32.87 -19.42 7.28
C LYS A 424 -32.15 -18.09 7.03
N ARG A 425 -31.91 -17.32 8.07
CA ARG A 425 -31.40 -15.94 8.01
C ARG A 425 -30.39 -15.66 9.13
N ILE A 426 -29.40 -14.83 8.82
CA ILE A 426 -28.44 -14.26 9.78
C ILE A 426 -28.40 -12.74 9.60
N PHE A 427 -28.22 -12.00 10.70
CA PHE A 427 -28.12 -10.54 10.68
C PHE A 427 -26.72 -10.07 11.06
N PHE A 428 -26.13 -9.20 10.24
CA PHE A 428 -24.84 -8.56 10.48
C PHE A 428 -25.05 -7.16 11.04
N GLU A 429 -24.96 -7.04 12.36
CA GLU A 429 -25.14 -5.76 13.05
C GLU A 429 -24.05 -4.73 12.70
N SER A 430 -24.46 -3.49 12.46
CA SER A 430 -23.60 -2.33 12.34
C SER A 430 -24.36 -1.08 12.79
N LYS A 431 -23.87 -0.43 13.86
CA LYS A 431 -24.48 0.81 14.40
C LYS A 431 -24.44 1.98 13.42
N ARG A 432 -23.57 1.93 12.41
CA ARG A 432 -23.41 2.98 11.39
C ARG A 432 -24.29 2.75 10.16
N HIS A 433 -24.75 1.51 9.95
CA HIS A 433 -25.66 1.19 8.85
C HIS A 433 -27.05 1.79 9.12
N PRO A 434 -27.70 2.47 8.15
CA PRO A 434 -29.01 3.09 8.34
C PRO A 434 -30.13 2.14 8.77
N LYS A 435 -30.01 0.84 8.47
CA LYS A 435 -30.95 -0.22 8.90
C LYS A 435 -30.46 -1.01 10.12
N GLY A 436 -29.41 -0.56 10.80
CA GLY A 436 -28.78 -1.26 11.93
C GLY A 436 -27.91 -2.46 11.55
N GLY A 437 -27.88 -2.83 10.27
CA GLY A 437 -27.08 -3.94 9.75
C GLY A 437 -27.58 -4.46 8.41
N ILE A 438 -27.06 -5.61 7.98
CA ILE A 438 -27.43 -6.32 6.75
C ILE A 438 -28.01 -7.68 7.08
N SER A 439 -29.17 -7.99 6.49
CA SER A 439 -29.80 -9.31 6.56
C SER A 439 -29.25 -10.22 5.47
N VAL A 440 -28.83 -11.44 5.81
CA VAL A 440 -28.36 -12.42 4.83
C VAL A 440 -29.18 -13.70 4.96
N GLN A 441 -29.77 -14.19 3.88
CA GLN A 441 -30.69 -15.32 3.90
C GLN A 441 -30.39 -16.38 2.84
N LEU A 442 -30.85 -17.61 3.09
CA LEU A 442 -30.78 -18.76 2.19
C LEU A 442 -32.20 -19.11 1.74
N GLU A 443 -32.68 -18.46 0.69
CA GLU A 443 -34.03 -18.65 0.18
C GLU A 443 -34.01 -18.84 -1.33
N ASN A 444 -34.66 -19.92 -1.79
CA ASN A 444 -34.87 -20.15 -3.21
C ASN A 444 -35.92 -19.16 -3.73
N ARG A 445 -35.46 -18.25 -4.60
CA ARG A 445 -36.28 -17.21 -5.20
C ARG A 445 -35.92 -17.10 -6.68
N GLN A 446 -36.93 -16.96 -7.54
CA GLN A 446 -36.65 -16.70 -8.95
C GLN A 446 -36.02 -15.31 -9.12
N PRO A 447 -35.03 -15.15 -10.02
CA PRO A 447 -34.14 -13.98 -9.99
C PRO A 447 -34.85 -12.65 -10.23
N SER A 448 -35.87 -12.64 -11.08
CA SER A 448 -36.60 -11.45 -11.52
C SER A 448 -37.96 -11.31 -10.83
N SER A 449 -38.28 -12.15 -9.84
CA SER A 449 -39.52 -12.04 -9.07
C SER A 449 -39.66 -10.67 -8.40
N LYS A 450 -40.88 -10.15 -8.33
CA LYS A 450 -41.23 -8.90 -7.65
C LYS A 450 -41.01 -8.97 -6.14
N LEU A 451 -40.35 -7.99 -5.55
CA LEU A 451 -40.11 -7.90 -4.10
C LEU A 451 -41.42 -7.55 -3.38
N ARG A 452 -41.74 -8.33 -2.34
CA ARG A 452 -42.99 -8.23 -1.56
C ARG A 452 -42.67 -8.16 -0.06
N GLY A 453 -43.67 -7.83 0.75
CA GLY A 453 -43.55 -7.79 2.21
C GLY A 453 -42.47 -6.80 2.67
N GLU A 454 -41.59 -7.25 3.56
CA GLU A 454 -40.49 -6.43 4.11
C GLU A 454 -39.43 -6.00 3.08
N HIS A 455 -39.41 -6.63 1.90
CA HIS A 455 -38.49 -6.27 0.83
C HIS A 455 -39.12 -5.31 -0.20
N ALA A 456 -40.42 -5.02 -0.10
CA ALA A 456 -41.10 -4.11 -1.01
C ALA A 456 -40.44 -2.72 -1.03
N GLY A 457 -40.26 -2.15 -2.23
CA GLY A 457 -39.65 -0.83 -2.42
C GLY A 457 -38.11 -0.81 -2.42
N LYS A 458 -37.44 -1.92 -2.05
CA LYS A 458 -35.97 -2.07 -2.23
C LYS A 458 -35.63 -2.23 -3.70
N LEU A 459 -34.44 -1.81 -4.13
CA LEU A 459 -33.92 -2.04 -5.47
C LEU A 459 -33.48 -3.50 -5.59
N LEU A 460 -34.07 -4.25 -6.54
CA LEU A 460 -33.63 -5.60 -6.83
C LEU A 460 -32.33 -5.56 -7.65
N VAL A 461 -31.27 -6.15 -7.11
CA VAL A 461 -30.03 -6.40 -7.82
C VAL A 461 -29.89 -7.90 -7.97
N MET A 462 -30.08 -8.41 -9.18
CA MET A 462 -29.98 -9.84 -9.47
C MET A 462 -28.68 -10.17 -10.17
N THR A 463 -28.19 -11.38 -9.93
CA THR A 463 -27.02 -11.94 -10.61
C THR A 463 -27.45 -13.13 -11.47
N TYR A 464 -26.77 -13.37 -12.58
CA TYR A 464 -26.91 -14.63 -13.31
C TYR A 464 -25.53 -15.22 -13.63
N PRO A 465 -25.40 -16.56 -13.65
CA PRO A 465 -24.17 -17.21 -14.04
C PRO A 465 -23.99 -17.05 -15.55
N TRP A 466 -22.88 -16.43 -15.95
CA TRP A 466 -22.45 -16.24 -17.33
C TRP A 466 -21.16 -17.04 -17.61
N ASP A 467 -20.84 -17.18 -18.89
CA ASP A 467 -19.69 -17.91 -19.42
C ASP A 467 -18.50 -17.00 -19.78
N GLY A 468 -17.29 -17.46 -19.47
CA GLY A 468 -16.05 -16.71 -19.72
C GLY A 468 -15.70 -16.52 -21.20
N ASN A 469 -16.31 -17.28 -22.12
CA ASN A 469 -16.04 -17.22 -23.56
C ASN A 469 -17.28 -17.37 -24.45
N ALA A 470 -18.46 -17.03 -23.92
CA ALA A 470 -19.68 -16.94 -24.69
C ALA A 470 -20.28 -15.53 -24.63
N HIS A 471 -21.10 -15.17 -25.61
CA HIS A 471 -21.96 -13.99 -25.51
C HIS A 471 -23.06 -14.23 -24.45
N PRO A 472 -23.66 -13.15 -23.89
CA PRO A 472 -24.73 -13.30 -22.90
C PRO A 472 -25.84 -14.22 -23.40
N GLY A 473 -26.21 -15.23 -22.60
CA GLY A 473 -27.22 -16.23 -22.93
C GLY A 473 -26.69 -17.59 -23.41
N ASN A 474 -25.43 -17.69 -23.87
CA ASN A 474 -24.75 -18.94 -24.27
C ASN A 474 -25.62 -19.92 -25.10
N GLU A 475 -26.26 -20.92 -24.48
CA GLU A 475 -27.13 -21.90 -25.15
C GLU A 475 -28.40 -21.28 -25.75
N PHE A 476 -28.78 -20.09 -25.29
CA PHE A 476 -29.81 -19.25 -25.90
C PHE A 476 -29.61 -19.17 -27.40
N TRP A 477 -28.41 -18.87 -27.87
CA TRP A 477 -28.09 -18.69 -29.29
C TRP A 477 -28.18 -19.97 -30.13
N LEU A 478 -28.32 -21.14 -29.50
CA LEU A 478 -28.64 -22.41 -30.15
C LEU A 478 -30.15 -22.73 -30.15
N GLY A 479 -31.00 -21.80 -29.69
CA GLY A 479 -32.44 -22.03 -29.49
C GLY A 479 -32.77 -22.84 -28.24
N SER A 480 -31.79 -23.11 -27.37
CA SER A 480 -31.98 -23.91 -26.15
C SER A 480 -32.36 -23.02 -24.96
N LEU A 481 -33.67 -22.74 -24.84
CA LEU A 481 -34.19 -21.72 -23.92
C LEU A 481 -34.40 -22.17 -22.46
N LYS A 482 -34.18 -23.45 -22.14
CA LYS A 482 -34.56 -24.06 -20.84
C LYS A 482 -33.40 -24.79 -20.13
N THR A 483 -32.17 -24.66 -20.60
CA THR A 483 -31.07 -25.55 -20.23
C THR A 483 -30.29 -25.12 -18.99
N SER A 484 -30.08 -23.83 -18.77
CA SER A 484 -29.24 -23.31 -17.68
C SER A 484 -29.72 -21.92 -17.21
N GLY A 485 -28.93 -21.26 -16.35
CA GLY A 485 -29.24 -19.92 -15.86
C GLY A 485 -29.04 -18.82 -16.92
N ASP A 486 -28.11 -19.02 -17.85
CA ASP A 486 -27.82 -18.11 -18.97
C ASP A 486 -29.04 -17.88 -19.90
N PRO A 487 -29.62 -18.92 -20.53
CA PRO A 487 -30.79 -18.76 -21.37
C PRO A 487 -32.00 -18.32 -20.56
N ALA A 488 -32.10 -18.71 -19.29
CA ALA A 488 -33.18 -18.23 -18.42
C ALA A 488 -33.12 -16.70 -18.25
N ALA A 489 -31.94 -16.14 -17.98
CA ALA A 489 -31.72 -14.69 -17.89
C ALA A 489 -31.93 -14.00 -19.24
N ALA A 490 -31.39 -14.55 -20.34
CA ALA A 490 -31.61 -14.02 -21.69
C ALA A 490 -33.08 -14.07 -22.13
N CYS A 491 -33.87 -14.97 -21.54
CA CYS A 491 -35.30 -15.09 -21.81
C CYS A 491 -36.17 -14.22 -20.89
N SER A 492 -35.68 -13.80 -19.73
CA SER A 492 -36.44 -12.96 -18.80
C SER A 492 -36.06 -11.49 -18.84
N THR A 493 -34.88 -11.16 -19.38
CA THR A 493 -34.25 -9.83 -19.32
C THR A 493 -33.60 -9.42 -20.64
N GLN A 494 -33.06 -8.20 -20.70
CA GLN A 494 -32.46 -7.62 -21.90
C GLN A 494 -30.98 -8.00 -22.11
N VAL A 495 -30.42 -8.95 -21.35
CA VAL A 495 -28.96 -9.21 -21.32
C VAL A 495 -28.38 -9.62 -22.68
N SER A 496 -29.09 -10.40 -23.49
CA SER A 496 -28.62 -10.83 -24.82
C SER A 496 -28.45 -9.67 -25.81
N GLU A 497 -29.15 -8.56 -25.57
CA GLU A 497 -29.10 -7.35 -26.39
C GLU A 497 -28.25 -6.26 -25.75
N LEU A 498 -28.52 -5.88 -24.50
CA LEU A 498 -27.89 -4.74 -23.84
C LEU A 498 -26.51 -5.03 -23.24
N HIS A 499 -26.22 -6.27 -22.82
CA HIS A 499 -24.87 -6.65 -22.36
C HIS A 499 -23.93 -7.02 -23.53
N ASN A 500 -24.43 -6.98 -24.77
CA ASN A 500 -23.68 -7.36 -25.96
C ASN A 500 -22.93 -6.15 -26.54
N ALA A 501 -21.59 -6.20 -26.52
CA ALA A 501 -20.72 -5.10 -26.96
C ALA A 501 -20.74 -4.83 -28.49
N HIS A 502 -21.32 -5.73 -29.30
CA HIS A 502 -21.57 -5.46 -30.72
C HIS A 502 -22.85 -4.66 -30.95
N ILE A 503 -23.77 -4.69 -29.99
CA ILE A 503 -25.09 -4.06 -30.09
C ILE A 503 -25.12 -2.77 -29.28
N ASN A 504 -24.72 -2.80 -28.01
CA ASN A 504 -24.73 -1.66 -27.11
C ASN A 504 -23.31 -1.04 -26.97
N PRO A 505 -23.06 0.16 -27.53
CA PRO A 505 -21.77 0.84 -27.43
C PRO A 505 -21.38 1.25 -26.01
N ALA A 506 -22.34 1.33 -25.08
CA ALA A 506 -22.06 1.58 -23.68
C ALA A 506 -21.26 0.44 -23.03
N VAL A 507 -21.33 -0.77 -23.60
CA VAL A 507 -20.52 -1.92 -23.20
C VAL A 507 -19.18 -1.88 -23.93
N SER A 508 -18.28 -1.04 -23.44
CA SER A 508 -16.94 -0.85 -24.03
C SER A 508 -15.88 -0.66 -22.96
N GLY A 509 -14.63 -0.98 -23.33
CA GLY A 509 -13.45 -0.80 -22.49
C GLY A 509 -13.34 0.61 -21.90
N HIS A 510 -13.69 1.62 -22.69
CA HIS A 510 -13.67 3.03 -22.28
C HIS A 510 -14.73 3.40 -21.22
N ASN A 511 -15.84 2.67 -21.14
CA ASN A 511 -16.89 2.87 -20.14
C ASN A 511 -16.81 1.86 -18.97
N THR A 512 -15.71 1.10 -18.87
CA THR A 512 -15.52 0.11 -17.80
C THR A 512 -15.46 0.78 -16.44
N ARG A 513 -16.18 0.21 -15.47
CA ARG A 513 -16.14 0.62 -14.07
C ARG A 513 -15.25 -0.32 -13.26
N VAL A 514 -14.48 0.25 -12.35
CA VAL A 514 -13.54 -0.47 -11.50
C VAL A 514 -14.05 -0.43 -10.07
N THR A 515 -14.29 -1.59 -9.46
CA THR A 515 -14.71 -1.71 -8.06
C THR A 515 -13.50 -2.01 -7.18
N GLY A 516 -13.32 -1.29 -6.06
CA GLY A 516 -12.23 -1.55 -5.12
C GLY A 516 -11.84 -0.38 -4.20
N LEU A 517 -10.77 -0.57 -3.42
CA LEU A 517 -10.29 0.28 -2.32
C LEU A 517 -9.15 1.25 -2.66
N ILE A 518 -8.67 1.32 -3.91
CA ILE A 518 -7.65 2.30 -4.31
C ILE A 518 -8.27 3.71 -4.36
N THR A 519 -8.32 4.33 -3.18
CA THR A 519 -8.70 5.72 -2.87
C THR A 519 -7.95 6.78 -3.70
N LYS A 520 -6.83 6.43 -4.36
CA LYS A 520 -6.14 7.31 -5.32
C LYS A 520 -6.91 7.49 -6.64
N PHE A 521 -7.74 6.52 -7.05
CA PHE A 521 -8.55 6.61 -8.27
C PHE A 521 -9.97 7.11 -8.01
N GLU A 522 -10.52 6.90 -6.81
CA GLU A 522 -11.84 7.40 -6.44
C GLU A 522 -11.94 8.93 -6.59
N LYS A 523 -10.89 9.69 -6.28
CA LYS A 523 -10.92 11.16 -6.51
C LYS A 523 -11.00 11.53 -7.99
N ALA A 524 -10.42 10.75 -8.90
CA ALA A 524 -10.48 11.01 -10.34
C ALA A 524 -11.82 10.60 -10.96
N VAL A 525 -12.41 9.50 -10.47
CA VAL A 525 -13.70 8.97 -10.96
C VAL A 525 -14.89 9.74 -10.35
N SER A 526 -14.81 10.15 -9.08
CA SER A 526 -15.87 10.92 -8.40
C SER A 526 -16.07 12.32 -8.99
N ILE A 527 -15.00 12.94 -9.51
CA ILE A 527 -15.06 14.23 -10.22
C ILE A 527 -15.85 14.09 -11.54
N ARG A 528 -15.82 12.94 -12.20
CA ARG A 528 -16.60 12.71 -13.43
C ARG A 528 -18.08 12.47 -13.17
N LEU A 529 -18.46 11.87 -12.05
CA LEU A 529 -19.87 11.67 -11.67
C LEU A 529 -20.57 12.96 -11.21
N THR A 530 -19.80 13.94 -10.69
CA THR A 530 -20.35 15.26 -10.32
C THR A 530 -20.55 16.16 -11.55
N GLN A 531 -19.68 16.08 -12.56
CA GLN A 531 -19.81 16.87 -13.80
C GLN A 531 -21.01 16.46 -14.68
N ILE A 532 -21.45 15.19 -14.62
CA ILE A 532 -22.64 14.74 -15.35
C ILE A 532 -23.94 15.32 -14.75
N LYS A 533 -23.97 15.61 -13.44
CA LYS A 533 -25.12 16.25 -12.78
C LYS A 533 -25.27 17.74 -13.09
N GLU A 534 -24.19 18.43 -13.47
CA GLU A 534 -24.25 19.85 -13.84
C GLU A 534 -24.66 20.07 -15.31
N GLY A 535 -24.55 19.04 -16.17
CA GLY A 535 -24.91 19.11 -17.60
C GLY A 535 -26.38 18.86 -17.95
N THR A 536 -27.26 18.55 -16.99
CA THR A 536 -28.66 18.13 -17.24
C THR A 536 -29.72 18.97 -16.53
N LYS A 537 -29.41 20.24 -16.18
CA LYS A 537 -30.44 21.20 -15.74
C LYS A 537 -30.63 22.34 -16.74
N SER A 538 -31.51 22.15 -17.71
CA SER A 538 -32.44 23.20 -18.20
C SER A 538 -33.48 22.59 -19.14
N ILE A 539 -34.65 23.25 -19.26
CA ILE A 539 -35.91 22.87 -19.95
C ILE A 539 -36.90 22.16 -18.98
N ASP A 540 -38.04 22.69 -18.53
CA ASP A 540 -38.80 23.89 -18.92
C ASP A 540 -39.88 24.29 -17.87
N ASN A 541 -40.27 25.57 -17.91
CA ASN A 541 -41.59 26.19 -17.68
C ASN A 541 -42.43 26.01 -16.38
N ARG A 542 -42.63 27.12 -15.64
CA ARG A 542 -43.90 27.91 -15.59
C ARG A 542 -43.80 29.20 -14.72
N PRO A 543 -44.70 30.20 -14.92
CA PRO A 543 -44.47 31.62 -14.59
C PRO A 543 -45.27 32.16 -13.40
N ALA A 544 -44.84 33.30 -12.83
CA ALA A 544 -45.70 34.41 -12.36
C ALA A 544 -44.86 35.53 -11.68
N HIS A 545 -45.10 36.78 -12.12
CA HIS A 545 -45.24 38.05 -11.38
C HIS A 545 -44.49 38.25 -10.03
N VAL A 546 -43.85 39.37 -9.68
CA VAL A 546 -44.29 40.79 -9.70
C VAL A 546 -43.06 41.71 -9.59
N LEU A 547 -43.20 42.87 -10.23
CA LEU A 547 -42.43 44.12 -10.20
C LEU A 547 -41.82 44.59 -8.87
N ASN A 548 -40.70 45.32 -8.97
CA ASN A 548 -40.57 46.77 -8.68
C ASN A 548 -39.17 47.23 -9.14
N ALA A 549 -39.02 47.98 -10.25
CA ALA A 549 -39.05 49.46 -10.33
C ALA A 549 -38.05 50.10 -9.36
N SER A 550 -37.07 50.92 -9.74
CA SER A 550 -37.04 52.04 -10.70
C SER A 550 -35.55 52.49 -10.83
N THR A 551 -34.98 52.64 -12.04
CA THR A 551 -34.71 53.90 -12.78
C THR A 551 -34.13 55.04 -11.91
N ILE A 552 -33.06 55.75 -12.29
CA ILE A 552 -33.03 56.74 -13.38
C ILE A 552 -31.55 57.10 -13.72
N GLU A 553 -31.26 57.17 -15.03
CA GLU A 553 -30.52 58.16 -15.84
C GLU A 553 -29.39 59.01 -15.20
N GLY A 554 -28.31 59.39 -15.89
CA GLY A 554 -27.95 59.34 -17.30
C GLY A 554 -26.89 60.42 -17.60
N THR A 555 -26.15 60.25 -18.71
CA THR A 555 -25.60 61.31 -19.61
C THR A 555 -24.60 62.34 -19.05
N THR A 556 -23.55 62.85 -19.70
CA THR A 556 -22.74 62.58 -20.92
C THR A 556 -21.69 63.72 -20.97
N LYS A 557 -20.49 63.46 -21.52
CA LYS A 557 -19.60 64.40 -22.28
C LYS A 557 -18.97 65.58 -21.51
N ASP A 558 -17.82 66.17 -21.86
CA ASP A 558 -16.72 65.98 -22.81
C ASP A 558 -15.62 66.98 -22.31
N VAL A 559 -14.35 66.60 -22.13
CA VAL A 559 -13.18 66.95 -22.99
C VAL A 559 -12.33 68.18 -22.55
N GLN A 560 -11.00 67.95 -22.47
CA GLN A 560 -9.85 68.89 -22.59
C GLN A 560 -9.54 69.83 -21.40
N THR A 561 -8.30 70.06 -20.93
CA THR A 561 -6.92 69.85 -21.43
C THR A 561 -5.91 69.94 -20.26
N GLU A 562 -4.79 69.21 -20.35
CA GLU A 562 -3.39 69.45 -19.89
C GLU A 562 -3.08 70.51 -18.79
N LYS A 563 -2.09 70.39 -17.89
CA LYS A 563 -0.99 69.45 -17.56
C LYS A 563 -0.35 69.98 -16.26
N GLN A 564 0.18 69.07 -15.43
CA GLN A 564 1.27 69.28 -14.43
C GLN A 564 1.00 70.28 -13.28
N SER A 565 1.33 70.03 -12.00
CA SER A 565 2.22 69.07 -11.36
C SER A 565 1.95 69.02 -9.85
N THR A 566 2.54 68.02 -9.22
CA THR A 566 3.09 67.98 -7.83
C THR A 566 2.15 67.79 -6.62
N ILE A 567 2.23 66.56 -6.11
CA ILE A 567 2.66 66.17 -4.74
C ILE A 567 1.60 66.18 -3.60
N GLU A 568 1.55 65.00 -2.98
CA GLU A 568 1.38 64.66 -1.54
C GLU A 568 0.12 63.90 -1.06
N LYS A 569 0.45 62.76 -0.43
CA LYS A 569 -0.09 62.17 0.81
C LYS A 569 -1.17 61.06 0.77
N THR A 570 -0.65 59.86 1.04
CA THR A 570 -0.99 58.94 2.15
C THR A 570 -2.32 58.15 2.15
N GLU A 571 -2.13 56.83 2.04
CA GLU A 571 -2.85 55.64 2.55
C GLU A 571 -4.26 55.74 3.17
N GLU A 572 -5.18 54.87 2.72
CA GLU A 572 -5.62 53.68 3.48
C GLU A 572 -6.48 52.70 2.64
N LYS A 573 -6.65 51.48 3.18
CA LYS A 573 -6.95 50.17 2.56
C LYS A 573 -8.40 49.90 2.14
N SER A 574 -8.61 49.06 1.11
CA SER A 574 -9.13 47.67 1.25
C SER A 574 -9.38 46.92 -0.09
N GLN A 575 -8.97 45.63 -0.09
CA GLN A 575 -9.47 44.40 -0.77
C GLN A 575 -10.09 44.47 -2.18
N ALA A 576 -9.87 43.57 -3.14
CA ALA A 576 -9.29 42.21 -3.20
C ALA A 576 -8.93 41.88 -4.67
N GLY A 577 -8.10 40.85 -4.87
CA GLY A 577 -8.14 40.03 -6.10
C GLY A 577 -6.87 39.97 -6.96
N LEU A 578 -6.18 38.82 -6.87
CA LEU A 578 -5.21 38.17 -7.76
C LEU A 578 -4.83 38.82 -9.11
N SER A 579 -3.54 38.86 -9.44
CA SER A 579 -2.85 37.81 -10.23
C SER A 579 -1.42 38.21 -10.63
N VAL A 580 -0.63 37.19 -10.98
CA VAL A 580 0.83 37.14 -11.13
C VAL A 580 1.23 37.47 -12.56
N GLY A 581 2.34 38.21 -12.75
CA GLY A 581 3.03 38.29 -14.04
C GLY A 581 4.25 39.20 -14.09
N SER A 582 5.43 38.58 -13.89
CA SER A 582 6.77 38.89 -14.43
C SER A 582 7.51 40.22 -14.16
N GLU A 583 8.66 40.07 -13.46
CA GLU A 583 10.02 40.56 -13.78
C GLU A 583 10.28 42.08 -14.02
N ALA A 584 11.40 42.71 -13.62
CA ALA A 584 12.48 42.47 -12.67
C ALA A 584 13.34 43.77 -12.60
N LYS A 585 14.05 43.97 -11.46
CA LYS A 585 15.19 44.89 -11.18
C LYS A 585 14.90 46.41 -11.06
N GLU A 586 15.56 47.20 -10.20
CA GLU A 586 16.71 47.06 -9.27
C GLU A 586 16.60 48.17 -8.17
N ILE A 587 17.11 47.97 -6.95
CA ILE A 587 17.05 48.93 -5.82
C ILE A 587 18.47 49.37 -5.44
N THR A 588 18.69 50.68 -5.27
CA THR A 588 19.97 51.31 -4.90
C THR A 588 20.12 51.64 -3.41
N PHE A 589 21.38 51.85 -3.05
CA PHE A 589 22.05 51.78 -1.75
C PHE A 589 21.60 52.77 -0.65
N GLU A 590 20.83 53.81 -0.96
CA GLU A 590 20.46 54.84 0.03
C GLU A 590 19.27 54.45 0.92
N SER A 591 18.40 53.54 0.46
CA SER A 591 17.27 53.03 1.25
C SER A 591 17.70 52.26 2.51
N PHE A 592 18.97 51.86 2.59
CA PHE A 592 19.51 51.02 3.66
C PHE A 592 19.90 51.82 4.92
N LEU A 593 20.15 53.13 4.83
CA LEU A 593 20.78 53.89 5.93
C LEU A 593 19.82 54.68 6.82
N GLN A 594 18.54 54.84 6.45
CA GLN A 594 17.59 55.68 7.21
C GLN A 594 16.79 54.95 8.32
N GLY A 595 16.86 53.62 8.41
CA GLY A 595 16.06 52.82 9.34
C GLY A 595 16.54 52.74 10.80
N LEU A 596 17.57 53.51 11.20
CA LEU A 596 18.34 53.28 12.44
C LEU A 596 18.06 54.24 13.62
N LYS A 597 16.87 54.83 13.78
CA LYS A 597 16.57 55.65 14.98
C LYS A 597 15.29 55.21 15.73
N LEU A 598 15.51 54.63 16.92
CA LEU A 598 14.51 54.31 17.94
C LEU A 598 13.89 55.58 18.56
N LYS A 599 12.59 55.53 18.90
CA LYS A 599 12.00 56.38 19.94
C LYS A 599 11.32 55.54 21.02
N LYS A 600 11.66 55.90 22.26
CA LYS A 600 11.11 55.44 23.53
C LYS A 600 9.74 56.11 23.75
N ASP A 601 8.77 55.35 24.25
CA ASP A 601 8.03 55.62 25.50
C ASP A 601 6.75 54.77 25.56
N LEU A 602 6.70 53.88 26.56
CA LEU A 602 5.55 53.03 26.89
C LEU A 602 4.60 53.77 27.83
N HIS A 603 3.30 53.69 27.57
CA HIS A 603 2.26 53.90 28.57
C HIS A 603 1.41 52.64 28.72
N PHE A 604 1.50 52.02 29.90
CA PHE A 604 0.69 50.88 30.32
C PHE A 604 -0.64 51.38 30.90
N GLY A 605 -1.75 51.08 30.22
CA GLY A 605 -3.10 51.21 30.76
C GLY A 605 -3.46 50.02 31.67
N LYS A 606 -4.21 50.30 32.73
CA LYS A 606 -4.53 49.39 33.85
C LYS A 606 -5.34 48.15 33.45
N ILE A 607 -5.06 47.10 34.20
CA ILE A 607 -5.56 45.73 34.19
C ILE A 607 -7.09 45.66 34.38
N SER A 608 -7.78 44.97 33.47
CA SER A 608 -9.04 44.28 33.77
C SER A 608 -8.81 42.77 33.71
N GLU A 609 -8.93 42.09 34.84
CA GLU A 609 -9.20 40.65 34.92
C GLU A 609 -10.70 40.43 34.65
N GLN A 610 -11.23 39.38 34.02
CA GLN A 610 -10.86 37.99 33.81
C GLN A 610 -11.67 37.42 32.62
N SER A 611 -11.14 36.43 31.88
CA SER A 611 -11.93 35.37 31.23
C SER A 611 -11.02 34.37 30.53
N TRP A 612 -11.03 33.14 31.02
CA TRP A 612 -10.20 32.03 30.58
C TRP A 612 -10.63 31.55 29.19
N LYS A 613 -9.95 32.02 28.15
CA LYS A 613 -9.83 31.29 26.88
C LYS A 613 -8.35 31.27 26.49
N SER A 614 -7.76 30.08 26.56
CA SER A 614 -6.48 29.74 25.94
C SER A 614 -6.60 29.88 24.41
N ASN A 615 -6.67 31.10 23.90
CA ASN A 615 -6.39 31.39 22.50
C ASN A 615 -4.87 31.49 22.38
N LYS A 616 -4.21 30.43 21.90
CA LYS A 616 -2.85 30.59 21.36
C LYS A 616 -2.94 31.69 20.29
N PRO A 617 -2.14 32.77 20.37
CA PRO A 617 -2.22 33.85 19.40
C PRO A 617 -1.99 33.28 18.00
N ILE A 618 -2.87 33.60 17.06
CA ILE A 618 -2.72 33.21 15.65
C ILE A 618 -1.60 34.07 15.07
N ILE A 619 -0.38 33.54 15.08
CA ILE A 619 0.78 34.22 14.52
C ILE A 619 0.71 34.10 12.99
N THR A 620 0.74 35.24 12.30
CA THR A 620 0.66 35.27 10.83
C THR A 620 1.97 34.80 10.21
N LYS A 621 1.91 34.15 9.03
CA LYS A 621 3.12 33.75 8.27
C LYS A 621 4.05 34.93 8.01
N THR A 622 3.48 36.11 7.74
CA THR A 622 4.24 37.36 7.55
C THR A 622 5.01 37.75 8.82
N SER A 623 4.43 37.59 10.00
CA SER A 623 5.11 37.84 11.27
C SER A 623 6.29 36.89 11.48
N ILE A 624 6.10 35.59 11.17
CA ILE A 624 7.17 34.58 11.23
C ILE A 624 8.30 34.95 10.26
N HIS A 625 7.99 35.31 9.01
CA HIS A 625 9.00 35.70 8.01
C HIS A 625 9.81 36.94 8.44
N SER A 626 9.14 38.00 8.91
CA SER A 626 9.81 39.20 9.41
C SER A 626 10.70 38.89 10.61
N ARG A 627 10.22 38.05 11.54
CA ARG A 627 11.02 37.60 12.69
C ARG A 627 12.23 36.77 12.26
N THR A 628 12.07 35.87 11.28
CA THR A 628 13.16 35.07 10.70
C THR A 628 14.23 35.97 10.08
N ALA A 629 13.86 36.96 9.27
CA ALA A 629 14.80 37.91 8.69
C ALA A 629 15.55 38.70 9.76
N TYR A 630 14.83 39.13 10.82
CA TYR A 630 15.43 39.83 11.96
C TYR A 630 16.49 38.98 12.68
N VAL A 631 16.18 37.73 13.04
CA VAL A 631 17.13 36.86 13.76
C VAL A 631 18.37 36.53 12.90
N ILE A 632 18.21 36.38 11.57
CA ILE A 632 19.35 36.21 10.65
C ILE A 632 20.20 37.48 10.61
N SER A 633 19.58 38.66 10.47
CA SER A 633 20.28 39.94 10.50
C SER A 633 21.00 40.17 11.83
N ALA A 634 20.41 39.75 12.94
CA ALA A 634 21.02 39.81 14.25
C ALA A 634 22.33 38.98 14.27
N ILE A 635 22.34 37.75 13.74
CA ILE A 635 23.58 36.94 13.66
C ILE A 635 24.68 37.67 12.87
N VAL A 636 24.34 38.28 11.74
CA VAL A 636 25.32 38.95 10.86
C VAL A 636 25.92 40.21 11.51
N THR A 637 25.10 40.93 12.28
CA THR A 637 25.46 42.20 12.95
C THR A 637 26.05 42.01 14.36
N ALA A 638 26.32 40.78 14.78
CA ALA A 638 26.92 40.51 16.08
C ALA A 638 28.41 40.90 16.07
N GLU A 639 28.81 41.81 16.96
CA GLU A 639 30.19 42.31 17.05
C GLU A 639 31.06 41.51 18.02
N THR A 640 30.47 40.95 19.08
CA THR A 640 31.18 40.15 20.09
C THR A 640 30.80 38.67 20.01
N LEU A 641 31.71 37.79 20.40
CA LEU A 641 31.47 36.33 20.41
C LEU A 641 30.29 35.94 21.32
N GLU A 642 30.12 36.62 22.45
CA GLU A 642 29.00 36.40 23.37
C GLU A 642 27.65 36.85 22.78
N CYS A 643 27.64 37.94 22.01
CA CYS A 643 26.45 38.39 21.31
C CYS A 643 26.08 37.43 20.17
N LEU A 644 27.09 36.95 19.45
CA LEU A 644 26.93 35.98 18.38
C LEU A 644 26.39 34.64 18.90
N ARG A 645 26.90 34.18 20.04
CA ARG A 645 26.39 33.01 20.78
C ARG A 645 24.88 33.13 21.02
N LYS A 646 24.46 34.14 21.78
CA LYS A 646 23.05 34.35 22.18
C LYS A 646 22.11 34.54 20.98
N ARG A 647 22.57 35.24 19.94
CA ARG A 647 21.77 35.46 18.72
C ARG A 647 21.61 34.18 17.90
N THR A 648 22.62 33.30 17.90
CA THR A 648 22.53 32.00 17.21
C THR A 648 21.65 31.03 18.01
N GLU A 649 21.74 31.03 19.35
CA GLU A 649 20.80 30.29 20.22
C GLU A 649 19.35 30.73 19.98
N HIS A 650 19.08 32.05 19.95
CA HIS A 650 17.73 32.56 19.66
C HIS A 650 17.25 32.20 18.24
N PHE A 651 18.15 32.08 17.26
CA PHE A 651 17.79 31.59 15.93
C PHE A 651 17.40 30.11 15.95
N ILE A 652 18.11 29.27 16.70
CA ILE A 652 17.76 27.86 16.91
C ILE A 652 16.40 27.76 17.60
N ASP A 653 16.17 28.51 18.68
CA ASP A 653 14.89 28.54 19.39
C ASP A 653 13.74 28.95 18.46
N HIS A 654 13.98 29.95 17.59
CA HIS A 654 13.00 30.39 16.60
C HIS A 654 12.68 29.27 15.58
N LEU A 655 13.67 28.52 15.11
CA LEU A 655 13.44 27.37 14.21
C LEU A 655 12.72 26.21 14.90
N ILE A 656 12.98 25.97 16.18
CA ILE A 656 12.29 24.96 16.99
C ILE A 656 10.84 25.35 17.23
N GLN A 657 10.58 26.63 17.50
CA GLN A 657 9.24 27.18 17.72
C GLN A 657 8.42 27.24 16.43
N TYR A 658 9.04 27.54 15.30
CA TYR A 658 8.41 27.65 13.98
C TYR A 658 9.14 26.81 12.92
N PRO A 659 8.94 25.49 12.87
CA PRO A 659 9.59 24.62 11.89
C PRO A 659 9.36 25.04 10.43
N GLU A 660 8.21 25.64 10.13
CA GLU A 660 7.88 26.21 8.81
C GLU A 660 8.78 27.38 8.39
N ALA A 661 9.47 28.04 9.33
CA ALA A 661 10.38 29.14 9.05
C ALA A 661 11.69 28.69 8.40
N ARG A 662 12.03 27.39 8.46
CA ARG A 662 13.30 26.85 7.99
C ARG A 662 13.54 27.11 6.50
N ASP A 663 12.59 26.75 5.65
CA ASP A 663 12.73 26.93 4.20
C ASP A 663 12.88 28.41 3.83
N TYR A 664 12.19 29.29 4.55
CA TYR A 664 12.34 30.73 4.42
C TYR A 664 13.71 31.21 4.88
N ALA A 665 14.21 30.72 6.03
CA ALA A 665 15.53 31.05 6.53
C ALA A 665 16.65 30.65 5.56
N ILE A 666 16.53 29.47 4.92
CA ILE A 666 17.52 29.01 3.92
C ILE A 666 17.53 29.98 2.74
N LYS A 667 16.34 30.35 2.25
CA LYS A 667 16.16 31.29 1.14
C LYS A 667 16.71 32.69 1.46
N GLU A 668 16.51 33.19 2.67
CA GLU A 668 17.06 34.48 3.14
C GLU A 668 18.59 34.44 3.37
N GLY A 669 19.23 33.29 3.15
CA GLY A 669 20.68 33.15 3.19
C GLY A 669 21.23 32.94 4.60
N ALA A 670 20.46 32.34 5.51
CA ALA A 670 20.93 31.98 6.85
C ALA A 670 22.14 31.03 6.81
N VAL A 671 22.16 30.05 5.89
CA VAL A 671 23.32 29.15 5.70
C VAL A 671 24.58 29.96 5.39
N ARG A 672 24.49 30.91 4.45
CA ARG A 672 25.59 31.82 4.11
C ARG A 672 26.03 32.66 5.31
N ALA A 673 25.10 33.20 6.10
CA ALA A 673 25.41 33.98 7.29
C ALA A 673 26.19 33.14 8.32
N LEU A 674 25.74 31.93 8.59
CA LEU A 674 26.36 30.99 9.51
C LEU A 674 27.76 30.53 9.03
N LEU A 675 27.94 30.28 7.73
CA LEU A 675 29.26 29.94 7.17
C LEU A 675 30.26 31.11 7.23
N ARG A 676 29.79 32.35 7.05
CA ARG A 676 30.63 33.55 7.23
C ARG A 676 31.10 33.67 8.67
N VAL A 677 30.22 33.42 9.62
CA VAL A 677 30.56 33.35 11.04
C VAL A 677 31.61 32.27 11.27
N GLN A 678 31.37 31.04 10.81
CA GLN A 678 32.29 29.93 10.97
C GLN A 678 33.70 30.22 10.41
N ASN A 679 33.80 30.94 9.28
CA ASN A 679 35.07 31.31 8.65
C ASN A 679 35.82 32.48 9.37
N LYS A 680 35.12 33.24 10.22
CA LYS A 680 35.72 34.29 11.08
C LYS A 680 36.29 33.71 12.38
N LEU A 681 35.78 32.56 12.83
CA LEU A 681 36.21 31.85 14.04
C LEU A 681 37.50 31.05 13.78
N ARG A 682 38.64 31.75 13.67
CA ARG A 682 39.95 31.15 13.34
C ARG A 682 40.77 30.72 14.55
N ASP A 683 40.56 31.34 15.71
CA ASP A 683 41.35 31.09 16.92
C ASP A 683 40.73 29.96 17.75
N ASP A 684 41.54 29.07 18.33
CA ASP A 684 41.07 27.88 19.05
C ASP A 684 40.85 28.15 20.56
N THR A 685 40.13 29.22 20.89
CA THR A 685 39.75 29.55 22.27
C THR A 685 38.46 28.81 22.68
N ASP A 686 38.24 28.60 23.97
CA ASP A 686 37.08 27.86 24.49
C ASP A 686 35.74 28.47 24.03
N ILE A 687 35.64 29.80 24.09
CA ILE A 687 34.45 30.54 23.63
C ILE A 687 34.26 30.42 22.10
N THR A 688 35.34 30.31 21.33
CA THR A 688 35.26 30.12 19.88
C THR A 688 34.78 28.71 19.54
N ARG A 689 35.18 27.69 20.30
CA ARG A 689 34.67 26.31 20.14
C ARG A 689 33.19 26.22 20.49
N GLU A 690 32.76 26.89 21.55
CA GLU A 690 31.35 26.94 21.95
C GLU A 690 30.47 27.59 20.87
N VAL A 691 30.85 28.78 20.39
CA VAL A 691 30.13 29.47 19.32
C VAL A 691 30.12 28.65 18.02
N LYS A 692 31.26 28.04 17.66
CA LYS A 692 31.34 27.15 16.50
C LYS A 692 30.42 25.94 16.64
N GLY A 693 30.30 25.38 17.84
CA GLY A 693 29.37 24.31 18.15
C GLY A 693 27.91 24.71 17.90
N ILE A 694 27.48 25.85 18.44
CA ILE A 694 26.12 26.36 18.26
C ILE A 694 25.82 26.66 16.77
N VAL A 695 26.80 27.19 16.05
CA VAL A 695 26.69 27.40 14.59
C VAL A 695 26.53 26.07 13.84
N ASN A 696 27.25 25.02 14.24
CA ASN A 696 27.11 23.69 13.64
C ASN A 696 25.72 23.08 13.89
N GLU A 697 25.13 23.31 15.05
CA GLU A 697 23.74 22.93 15.33
C GLU A 697 22.77 23.68 14.41
N ALA A 698 22.89 25.00 14.30
CA ALA A 698 22.04 25.80 13.42
C ALA A 698 22.17 25.37 11.95
N LEU A 699 23.38 25.03 11.50
CA LEU A 699 23.62 24.48 10.16
C LEU A 699 22.96 23.10 9.98
N ALA A 700 22.98 22.25 11.01
CA ALA A 700 22.34 20.93 10.98
C ALA A 700 20.81 21.02 10.85
N LEU A 701 20.18 21.97 11.55
CA LEU A 701 18.74 22.26 11.45
C LEU A 701 18.31 22.80 10.09
N MET A 702 19.27 23.26 9.29
CA MET A 702 19.05 23.79 7.95
C MET A 702 19.40 22.78 6.86
N GLY A 703 19.77 21.55 7.26
CA GLY A 703 20.19 20.48 6.36
C GLY A 703 21.52 20.72 5.65
N TYR A 704 22.35 21.63 6.16
CA TYR A 704 23.68 21.85 5.62
C TYR A 704 24.65 20.76 6.11
N THR A 705 25.33 20.13 5.15
CA THR A 705 26.45 19.22 5.40
C THR A 705 27.74 19.82 4.84
N GLY A 706 28.81 19.75 5.63
CA GLY A 706 30.15 20.13 5.18
C GLY A 706 30.73 19.09 4.20
N PRO A 707 31.93 19.36 3.67
CA PRO A 707 32.62 18.39 2.83
C PRO A 707 32.89 17.09 3.59
N THR A 708 32.73 15.95 2.92
CA THR A 708 32.94 14.62 3.49
C THR A 708 34.41 14.37 3.81
N LYS A 709 34.66 13.45 4.74
CA LYS A 709 36.02 13.05 5.14
C LYS A 709 36.81 12.46 3.96
N GLY A 710 36.17 11.59 3.17
CA GLY A 710 36.72 10.95 1.98
C GLY A 710 36.13 11.47 0.66
N PRO A 711 36.35 10.75 -0.47
CA PRO A 711 35.79 11.08 -1.78
C PRO A 711 34.25 11.11 -1.85
N GLY A 712 33.59 10.43 -0.91
CA GLY A 712 32.16 10.50 -0.61
C GLY A 712 31.94 10.21 0.88
N PRO A 713 30.68 10.14 1.35
CA PRO A 713 30.38 9.95 2.76
C PRO A 713 30.70 8.50 3.20
N ASN A 714 31.38 8.37 4.34
CA ASN A 714 31.52 7.09 5.03
C ASN A 714 30.30 6.88 5.93
N ILE A 715 29.55 5.81 5.70
CA ILE A 715 28.28 5.50 6.38
C ILE A 715 28.47 4.24 7.24
N LEU A 716 28.14 4.32 8.52
CA LEU A 716 28.05 3.19 9.44
C LEU A 716 26.60 2.84 9.72
N SER A 717 26.22 1.58 9.54
CA SER A 717 24.93 1.02 9.95
C SER A 717 25.16 -0.07 10.98
N ILE A 718 24.45 0.00 12.11
CA ILE A 718 24.54 -0.98 13.20
C ILE A 718 23.16 -1.59 13.45
N ASP A 719 23.09 -2.92 13.35
CA ASP A 719 21.86 -3.69 13.53
C ASP A 719 21.42 -3.78 15.00
N GLY A 720 20.16 -4.18 15.20
CA GLY A 720 19.61 -4.52 16.52
C GLY A 720 19.88 -5.98 16.89
N GLY A 721 19.91 -6.29 18.19
CA GLY A 721 20.19 -7.66 18.63
C GLY A 721 20.34 -7.92 20.13
N GLY A 722 19.82 -7.06 21.01
CA GLY A 722 19.93 -7.25 22.46
C GLY A 722 21.39 -7.21 22.94
N ILE A 723 21.82 -8.15 23.79
CA ILE A 723 23.17 -8.32 24.36
C ILE A 723 24.28 -8.71 23.34
N ARG A 724 23.88 -9.03 22.11
CA ARG A 724 24.81 -9.39 21.03
C ARG A 724 25.54 -8.21 20.39
N GLY A 725 25.22 -6.98 20.78
CA GLY A 725 25.92 -5.75 20.39
C GLY A 725 27.41 -5.70 20.75
N ILE A 726 27.88 -6.55 21.69
CA ILE A 726 29.33 -6.77 21.92
C ILE A 726 30.04 -7.14 20.61
N ILE A 727 29.39 -7.91 19.73
CA ILE A 727 29.92 -8.27 18.42
C ILE A 727 30.22 -7.02 17.58
N ALA A 728 29.27 -6.08 17.55
CA ALA A 728 29.45 -4.84 16.80
C ALA A 728 30.60 -4.00 17.38
N ILE A 729 30.76 -3.98 18.70
CA ILE A 729 31.87 -3.30 19.39
C ILE A 729 33.21 -3.94 19.01
N GLU A 730 33.34 -5.26 19.03
CA GLU A 730 34.58 -5.96 18.64
C GLU A 730 34.96 -5.70 17.17
N ILE A 731 33.98 -5.74 16.27
CA ILE A 731 34.18 -5.45 14.83
C ILE A 731 34.66 -4.02 14.64
N LEU A 732 34.02 -3.05 15.30
CA LEU A 732 34.40 -1.64 15.21
C LEU A 732 35.77 -1.39 15.84
N ARG A 733 36.10 -2.04 16.95
CA ARG A 733 37.42 -1.95 17.60
C ARG A 733 38.53 -2.45 16.68
N HIS A 734 38.28 -3.52 15.93
CA HIS A 734 39.24 -4.00 14.94
C HIS A 734 39.44 -3.00 13.79
N LEU A 735 38.37 -2.35 13.33
CA LEU A 735 38.47 -1.26 12.34
C LEU A 735 39.24 -0.05 12.88
N GLU A 736 39.06 0.34 14.15
CA GLU A 736 39.87 1.39 14.79
C GLU A 736 41.36 1.01 14.80
N LYS A 737 41.67 -0.25 15.11
CA LYS A 737 43.05 -0.77 15.12
C LYS A 737 43.69 -0.74 13.73
N LEU A 738 42.96 -1.11 12.68
CA LEU A 738 43.48 -1.14 11.30
C LEU A 738 43.64 0.25 10.70
N THR A 739 42.73 1.18 11.02
CA THR A 739 42.75 2.54 10.46
C THR A 739 43.57 3.52 11.29
N GLY A 740 43.80 3.23 12.57
CA GLY A 740 44.38 4.16 13.53
C GLY A 740 43.47 5.34 13.89
N GLN A 741 42.19 5.29 13.51
CA GLN A 741 41.21 6.36 13.72
C GLN A 741 40.06 5.87 14.60
N LYS A 742 39.48 6.76 15.40
CA LYS A 742 38.28 6.44 16.18
C LYS A 742 37.06 6.34 15.28
N VAL A 743 36.03 5.59 15.67
CA VAL A 743 34.78 5.43 14.88
C VAL A 743 34.16 6.79 14.52
N GLN A 744 34.07 7.71 15.48
CA GLN A 744 33.56 9.07 15.24
C GLN A 744 34.37 9.87 14.21
N ASP A 745 35.65 9.53 14.03
CA ASP A 745 36.55 10.19 13.08
C ASP A 745 36.51 9.50 11.72
N MET A 746 36.15 8.21 11.64
CA MET A 746 36.04 7.45 10.39
C MET A 746 34.77 7.77 9.59
N PHE A 747 33.63 7.97 10.26
CA PHE A 747 32.32 8.04 9.60
C PHE A 747 31.76 9.45 9.51
N ASP A 748 31.10 9.78 8.40
CA ASP A 748 30.35 11.03 8.21
C ASP A 748 28.90 10.88 8.70
N TYR A 749 28.37 9.66 8.66
CA TYR A 749 26.99 9.34 9.03
C TYR A 749 26.89 7.97 9.75
N ILE A 750 26.14 7.92 10.86
CA ILE A 750 25.89 6.71 11.64
C ILE A 750 24.38 6.49 11.76
N ILE A 751 23.92 5.27 11.48
CA ILE A 751 22.54 4.87 11.73
C ILE A 751 22.50 3.60 12.59
N GLY A 752 21.59 3.56 13.55
CA GLY A 752 21.44 2.45 14.47
C GLY A 752 19.99 2.14 14.82
N VAL A 753 19.72 0.89 15.15
CA VAL A 753 18.42 0.42 15.64
C VAL A 753 18.61 -0.43 16.89
N SER A 754 17.71 -0.31 17.87
CA SER A 754 17.79 -1.05 19.14
C SER A 754 19.15 -0.88 19.81
N THR A 755 19.87 -1.96 20.12
CA THR A 755 21.25 -1.91 20.60
C THR A 755 22.20 -1.11 19.70
N GLY A 756 22.03 -1.19 18.38
CA GLY A 756 22.78 -0.36 17.44
C GLY A 756 22.53 1.13 17.65
N ALA A 757 21.32 1.51 18.08
CA ALA A 757 21.00 2.89 18.44
C ALA A 757 21.68 3.34 19.74
N ILE A 758 21.86 2.43 20.70
CA ILE A 758 22.64 2.69 21.93
C ILE A 758 24.10 3.00 21.58
N ILE A 759 24.73 2.13 20.78
CA ILE A 759 26.12 2.31 20.35
C ILE A 759 26.27 3.59 19.52
N ALA A 760 25.35 3.82 18.57
CA ALA A 760 25.33 5.03 17.77
C ALA A 760 25.19 6.29 18.64
N ALA A 761 24.30 6.28 19.65
CA ALA A 761 24.10 7.41 20.56
C ALA A 761 25.37 7.76 21.33
N VAL A 762 26.06 6.78 21.96
CA VAL A 762 27.29 7.04 22.72
C VAL A 762 28.37 7.70 21.86
N ILE A 763 28.52 7.22 20.63
CA ILE A 763 29.50 7.75 19.66
C ILE A 763 29.04 9.10 19.11
N GLY A 764 27.77 9.22 18.72
CA GLY A 764 27.19 10.35 18.01
C GLY A 764 26.83 11.55 18.89
N SER A 765 26.61 11.36 20.19
CA SER A 765 26.43 12.45 21.16
C SER A 765 27.76 12.91 21.79
N GLY A 766 28.88 12.30 21.41
CA GLY A 766 30.21 12.63 21.91
C GLY A 766 30.36 12.38 23.41
N VAL A 767 29.62 11.41 23.96
CA VAL A 767 29.69 11.01 25.38
C VAL A 767 30.97 10.24 25.66
N GLY A 768 31.40 9.39 24.71
CA GLY A 768 32.55 8.54 24.91
C GLY A 768 32.99 7.81 23.64
N ASN A 769 33.79 6.76 23.84
CA ASN A 769 34.32 5.93 22.76
C ASN A 769 33.70 4.51 22.83
N LEU A 770 34.21 3.58 22.03
CA LEU A 770 33.74 2.18 22.05
C LEU A 770 33.87 1.51 23.42
N GLU A 771 34.85 1.91 24.24
CA GLU A 771 35.02 1.39 25.61
C GLU A 771 33.90 1.90 26.52
N THR A 772 33.54 3.18 26.42
CA THR A 772 32.37 3.74 27.11
C THR A 772 31.09 3.05 26.67
N ALA A 773 30.92 2.80 25.37
CA ALA A 773 29.78 2.07 24.84
C ALA A 773 29.75 0.64 25.42
N ASN A 774 30.89 -0.05 25.49
CA ASN A 774 31.01 -1.39 26.06
C ASN A 774 30.70 -1.43 27.56
N GLN A 775 31.22 -0.47 28.33
CA GLN A 775 30.98 -0.37 29.77
C GLN A 775 29.54 -0.04 30.10
N MET A 776 28.97 0.93 29.38
CA MET A 776 27.55 1.26 29.49
C MET A 776 26.74 0.02 29.16
N TYR A 777 27.06 -0.67 28.07
CA TYR A 777 26.38 -1.88 27.67
C TYR A 777 26.47 -3.05 28.67
N HIS A 778 27.65 -3.31 29.24
CA HIS A 778 27.84 -4.30 30.31
C HIS A 778 27.11 -3.90 31.60
N THR A 779 27.13 -2.62 31.97
CA THR A 779 26.46 -2.09 33.17
C THR A 779 24.94 -2.19 33.02
N LEU A 780 24.42 -1.81 31.84
CA LEU A 780 23.03 -1.93 31.45
C LEU A 780 22.60 -3.40 31.48
N SER A 781 23.37 -4.29 30.86
CA SER A 781 23.10 -5.73 30.85
C SER A 781 23.01 -6.32 32.26
N LYS A 782 24.03 -6.07 33.10
CA LYS A 782 24.10 -6.63 34.45
C LYS A 782 22.99 -6.10 35.37
N LYS A 783 22.67 -4.80 35.30
CA LYS A 783 21.63 -4.18 36.13
C LYS A 783 20.21 -4.49 35.66
N MET A 784 19.99 -4.59 34.35
CA MET A 784 18.65 -4.85 33.76
C MET A 784 18.29 -6.33 33.80
N PHE A 785 19.21 -7.22 33.41
CA PHE A 785 18.94 -8.65 33.26
C PHE A 785 19.29 -9.47 34.53
N GLY A 786 20.10 -8.91 35.45
CA GLY A 786 20.57 -9.62 36.65
C GLY A 786 19.65 -9.57 37.89
N ASN A 787 18.65 -8.68 37.94
CA ASN A 787 17.86 -8.43 39.15
C ASN A 787 16.46 -9.08 39.17
N THR A 788 16.18 -10.06 38.29
CA THR A 788 14.90 -10.79 38.29
C THR A 788 14.93 -12.02 39.20
N SER A 789 15.46 -11.90 40.40
CA SER A 789 15.44 -12.96 41.41
C SER A 789 15.10 -12.38 42.77
N LEU A 790 13.82 -12.49 43.15
CA LEU A 790 13.32 -13.01 44.44
C LEU A 790 12.04 -12.36 45.00
N ILE A 791 11.53 -11.22 44.48
CA ILE A 791 10.30 -10.62 45.04
C ILE A 791 9.45 -9.98 43.93
N GLY A 792 8.37 -10.64 43.48
CA GLY A 792 7.29 -9.97 42.71
C GLY A 792 6.83 -10.59 41.38
N GLY A 793 7.20 -11.84 41.07
CA GLY A 793 6.94 -12.47 39.76
C GLY A 793 5.49 -12.82 39.41
N THR A 794 4.50 -12.55 40.27
CA THR A 794 3.09 -12.91 40.00
C THR A 794 2.08 -11.76 40.15
N SER A 795 2.47 -10.61 40.68
CA SER A 795 1.54 -9.49 40.94
C SER A 795 1.60 -8.32 39.94
N ARG A 796 2.65 -8.21 39.11
CA ARG A 796 2.77 -7.14 38.08
C ARG A 796 2.25 -7.52 36.69
N LEU A 797 2.09 -8.81 36.40
CA LEU A 797 1.63 -9.29 35.09
C LEU A 797 0.14 -9.00 34.80
N VAL A 798 -0.62 -8.60 35.82
CA VAL A 798 -2.04 -8.24 35.69
C VAL A 798 -2.22 -6.75 35.35
N TRP A 799 -1.20 -5.90 35.51
CA TRP A 799 -1.35 -4.43 35.36
C TRP A 799 -0.23 -3.71 34.59
N THR A 800 0.90 -4.33 34.24
CA THR A 800 1.95 -3.73 33.40
C THR A 800 2.49 -4.73 32.37
N HIS A 801 2.61 -4.32 31.10
CA HIS A 801 2.90 -5.20 29.95
C HIS A 801 4.41 -5.43 29.68
N SER A 802 5.31 -5.11 30.60
CA SER A 802 6.78 -5.27 30.46
C SER A 802 7.38 -6.23 31.48
N TYR A 803 8.45 -6.95 31.09
CA TYR A 803 9.16 -7.91 31.96
C TYR A 803 10.26 -7.23 32.80
N TYR A 804 10.77 -6.06 32.37
CA TYR A 804 11.83 -5.30 33.04
C TYR A 804 11.33 -3.95 33.57
N ASP A 805 12.03 -3.40 34.57
CA ASP A 805 11.70 -2.10 35.16
C ASP A 805 12.09 -0.94 34.22
N THR A 806 11.08 -0.41 33.52
CA THR A 806 11.19 0.73 32.61
C THR A 806 11.79 1.97 33.29
N GLU A 807 11.49 2.25 34.56
CA GLU A 807 11.97 3.46 35.25
C GLU A 807 13.47 3.37 35.54
N ALA A 808 13.96 2.18 35.91
CA ALA A 808 15.38 1.94 36.10
C ALA A 808 16.15 2.08 34.77
N TRP A 809 15.55 1.66 33.65
CA TRP A 809 16.14 1.81 32.32
C TRP A 809 16.28 3.28 31.92
N GLU A 810 15.23 4.08 32.13
CA GLU A 810 15.24 5.51 31.83
C GLU A 810 16.27 6.26 32.67
N LYS A 811 16.38 5.96 33.98
CA LYS A 811 17.42 6.53 34.84
C LYS A 811 18.82 6.19 34.35
N LEU A 812 19.09 4.94 33.98
CA LEU A 812 20.41 4.57 33.46
C LEU A 812 20.73 5.29 32.15
N LEU A 813 19.76 5.45 31.25
CA LEU A 813 19.98 6.22 30.02
C LEU A 813 20.26 7.69 30.32
N GLN A 814 19.55 8.30 31.28
CA GLN A 814 19.79 9.68 31.73
C GLN A 814 21.16 9.85 32.40
N GLU A 815 21.61 8.87 33.17
CA GLU A 815 22.91 8.89 33.86
C GLU A 815 24.09 8.69 32.91
N ASN A 816 23.92 7.92 31.84
CA ASN A 816 25.03 7.50 30.97
C ASN A 816 25.07 8.21 29.61
N LEU A 817 23.96 8.81 29.16
CA LEU A 817 23.93 9.61 27.93
C LEU A 817 24.00 11.10 28.26
N ARG A 818 24.48 11.90 27.31
CA ARG A 818 24.56 13.35 27.46
C ARG A 818 23.15 13.92 27.53
N ASP A 819 22.89 14.73 28.55
CA ASP A 819 21.65 15.50 28.68
C ASP A 819 21.62 16.62 27.65
N CYS A 820 21.17 16.28 26.46
CA CYS A 820 21.03 17.17 25.32
C CYS A 820 20.00 16.61 24.33
N THR A 821 19.57 17.47 23.41
CA THR A 821 18.76 17.10 22.26
C THR A 821 19.62 16.53 21.13
N LEU A 822 18.99 15.85 20.17
CA LEU A 822 19.68 15.30 19.01
C LEU A 822 20.35 16.40 18.16
N THR A 823 19.79 17.60 18.06
CA THR A 823 20.42 18.71 17.31
C THR A 823 21.66 19.24 18.02
N GLU A 824 21.63 19.33 19.34
CA GLU A 824 22.76 19.79 20.15
C GLU A 824 23.98 18.87 20.07
N CYS A 825 23.79 17.59 19.71
CA CYS A 825 24.91 16.67 19.45
C CYS A 825 25.90 17.25 18.41
N ASN A 826 25.42 18.04 17.44
CA ASN A 826 26.27 18.66 16.42
C ASN A 826 27.21 19.73 16.97
N ARG A 827 27.02 20.20 18.22
CA ARG A 827 27.93 21.14 18.86
C ARG A 827 29.31 20.53 19.10
N TYR A 828 29.41 19.20 19.13
CA TYR A 828 30.63 18.46 19.50
C TYR A 828 31.39 17.86 18.30
N ASN A 829 31.11 18.30 17.07
CA ASN A 829 31.78 17.85 15.86
C ASN A 829 31.73 16.31 15.65
N THR A 830 30.58 15.72 15.97
CA THR A 830 30.31 14.29 15.79
C THR A 830 29.72 14.02 14.39
N PRO A 831 29.74 12.75 13.92
CA PRO A 831 29.05 12.34 12.71
C PRO A 831 27.56 12.66 12.77
N LYS A 832 26.93 12.86 11.60
CA LYS A 832 25.46 12.91 11.55
C LYS A 832 24.91 11.56 12.02
N MET A 833 23.83 11.57 12.78
CA MET A 833 23.30 10.36 13.39
C MET A 833 21.79 10.23 13.20
N ALA A 834 21.31 9.02 12.96
CA ALA A 834 19.89 8.68 13.01
C ALA A 834 19.66 7.39 13.80
N LEU A 835 18.65 7.39 14.66
CA LEU A 835 18.21 6.24 15.46
C LEU A 835 16.80 5.84 15.01
N VAL A 836 16.59 4.57 14.72
CA VAL A 836 15.35 4.07 14.12
C VAL A 836 14.43 3.49 15.19
N SER A 837 13.19 3.97 15.27
CA SER A 837 12.11 3.36 16.06
C SER A 837 10.96 2.95 15.15
N CYS A 838 9.98 2.21 15.66
CA CYS A 838 8.74 1.89 14.96
C CYS A 838 7.55 2.59 15.62
N VAL A 839 6.75 3.33 14.85
CA VAL A 839 5.48 3.88 15.32
C VAL A 839 4.42 2.78 15.28
N VAL A 840 3.76 2.56 16.41
CA VAL A 840 2.74 1.52 16.62
C VAL A 840 1.39 2.09 17.07
N SER A 841 1.14 3.38 16.83
CA SER A 841 -0.07 4.07 17.27
C SER A 841 -1.36 3.37 16.75
N PRO A 842 -2.41 3.22 17.60
CA PRO A 842 -3.66 2.59 17.20
C PRO A 842 -4.29 3.23 15.94
N GLY A 843 -4.68 2.42 14.96
CA GLY A 843 -5.26 2.89 13.70
C GLY A 843 -4.25 3.37 12.64
N SER A 844 -2.95 3.37 12.96
CA SER A 844 -1.88 3.65 11.99
C SER A 844 -1.19 2.34 11.55
N ARG A 845 -0.60 2.34 10.34
CA ARG A 845 0.28 1.25 9.92
C ARG A 845 1.61 1.36 10.66
N LEU A 846 2.25 0.22 10.94
CA LEU A 846 3.62 0.20 11.41
C LEU A 846 4.50 0.99 10.43
N ALA A 847 5.25 1.96 10.93
CA ALA A 847 6.13 2.79 10.12
C ALA A 847 7.41 3.14 10.88
N PRO A 848 8.59 3.11 10.21
CA PRO A 848 9.82 3.55 10.82
C PRO A 848 9.80 5.06 11.07
N PHE A 849 10.35 5.47 12.21
CA PHE A 849 10.48 6.86 12.61
C PHE A 849 11.91 7.18 13.04
N LEU A 850 12.44 8.27 12.51
CA LEU A 850 13.83 8.67 12.63
C LEU A 850 14.03 9.74 13.69
N PHE A 851 14.76 9.37 14.73
CA PHE A 851 15.37 10.32 15.66
C PHE A 851 16.73 10.73 15.12
N ARG A 852 16.85 11.93 14.57
CA ARG A 852 18.00 12.33 13.75
C ARG A 852 18.65 13.62 14.22
N THR A 853 19.96 13.75 14.09
CA THR A 853 20.69 14.97 14.50
C THR A 853 20.63 16.10 13.48
N TYR A 854 19.78 15.99 12.46
CA TYR A 854 19.75 16.92 11.33
C TYR A 854 18.34 17.05 10.79
N GLU A 855 18.14 18.08 9.97
CA GLU A 855 16.99 18.19 9.09
C GLU A 855 17.41 18.05 7.62
N CYS A 856 16.44 17.83 6.73
CA CYS A 856 16.69 17.83 5.29
C CYS A 856 16.82 19.27 4.76
N GLY A 857 17.55 19.44 3.66
CA GLY A 857 17.79 20.73 2.99
C GLY A 857 16.54 21.36 2.38
N PHE A 858 16.72 22.44 1.61
CA PHE A 858 15.61 23.25 1.12
C PHE A 858 14.67 22.46 0.20
N ARG A 859 13.37 22.43 0.53
CA ARG A 859 12.35 21.65 -0.19
C ARG A 859 12.65 20.15 -0.32
N VAL A 860 13.58 19.62 0.45
CA VAL A 860 13.86 18.18 0.54
C VAL A 860 13.16 17.62 1.77
N ARG A 861 12.48 16.49 1.63
CA ARG A 861 11.84 15.79 2.75
C ARG A 861 12.16 14.31 2.69
N SER A 862 12.46 13.73 3.85
CA SER A 862 12.53 12.30 4.02
C SER A 862 11.15 11.67 3.84
N VAL A 863 11.13 10.46 3.28
CA VAL A 863 9.91 9.63 3.25
C VAL A 863 9.59 9.06 4.64
N PHE A 864 10.57 9.05 5.54
CA PHE A 864 10.42 8.62 6.91
C PHE A 864 10.08 9.82 7.80
N ALA A 865 9.04 9.67 8.61
CA ALA A 865 8.76 10.64 9.66
C ALA A 865 9.93 10.68 10.64
N GLY A 866 10.22 11.85 11.22
CA GLY A 866 11.32 11.98 12.14
C GLY A 866 11.34 13.31 12.88
N THR A 867 12.16 13.38 13.92
CA THR A 867 12.33 14.58 14.73
C THR A 867 13.80 14.76 15.12
N PRO A 868 14.28 16.01 15.14
CA PRO A 868 15.60 16.33 15.62
C PRO A 868 15.58 16.94 17.04
N ARG A 869 14.39 17.15 17.62
CA ARG A 869 14.19 17.90 18.86
C ARG A 869 14.16 17.03 20.13
N ALA A 870 14.09 15.71 19.98
CA ALA A 870 14.01 14.81 21.11
C ALA A 870 15.34 14.79 21.88
N ALA A 871 15.27 14.56 23.19
CA ALA A 871 16.44 14.23 23.99
C ALA A 871 17.10 12.94 23.48
N VAL A 872 18.42 12.84 23.57
CA VAL A 872 19.16 11.65 23.10
C VAL A 872 18.67 10.38 23.79
N TRP A 873 18.42 10.45 25.11
CA TRP A 873 17.93 9.30 25.86
C TRP A 873 16.48 8.91 25.48
N HIS A 874 15.61 9.86 25.10
CA HIS A 874 14.28 9.54 24.54
C HIS A 874 14.39 8.75 23.24
N ALA A 875 15.31 9.16 22.35
CA ALA A 875 15.52 8.49 21.08
C ALA A 875 16.00 7.05 21.25
N VAL A 876 16.93 6.82 22.18
CA VAL A 876 17.41 5.48 22.53
C VAL A 876 16.30 4.65 23.19
N ARG A 877 15.57 5.24 24.15
CA ARG A 877 14.44 4.60 24.83
C ARG A 877 13.34 4.16 23.88
N ALA A 878 13.05 4.95 22.85
CA ALA A 878 12.10 4.63 21.79
C ALA A 878 12.61 3.53 20.86
N SER A 879 13.89 3.61 20.45
CA SER A 879 14.51 2.67 19.50
C SER A 879 14.75 1.28 20.09
N ALA A 880 14.95 1.15 21.40
CA ALA A 880 15.23 -0.10 22.10
C ALA A 880 14.06 -0.62 22.95
N ALA A 881 12.84 -0.12 22.71
CA ALA A 881 11.61 -0.55 23.39
C ALA A 881 11.11 -1.92 22.87
N ALA A 882 11.90 -2.98 23.07
CA ALA A 882 11.60 -4.31 22.53
C ALA A 882 10.28 -4.84 23.11
N PRO A 883 9.32 -5.31 22.29
CA PRO A 883 8.02 -5.73 22.80
C PRO A 883 8.17 -6.91 23.76
N THR A 884 7.34 -6.96 24.80
CA THR A 884 7.41 -7.93 25.92
C THR A 884 8.59 -7.75 26.88
N TYR A 885 9.65 -7.04 26.46
CA TYR A 885 10.80 -6.69 27.30
C TYR A 885 10.56 -5.34 28.00
N PHE A 886 10.22 -4.29 27.25
CA PHE A 886 10.02 -2.93 27.75
C PHE A 886 8.66 -2.35 27.34
N ASP A 887 8.16 -1.38 28.11
CA ASP A 887 6.93 -0.67 27.77
C ASP A 887 7.13 0.23 26.54
N GLU A 888 6.04 0.50 25.85
CA GLU A 888 5.99 1.41 24.70
C GLU A 888 6.32 2.85 25.13
N PHE A 889 7.05 3.58 24.28
CA PHE A 889 7.46 4.95 24.59
C PHE A 889 6.56 5.97 23.89
N LYS A 890 5.96 6.88 24.66
CA LYS A 890 5.06 7.92 24.13
C LYS A 890 5.82 9.24 23.96
N LEU A 891 5.83 9.78 22.74
CA LEU A 891 6.44 11.07 22.45
C LEU A 891 5.63 11.84 21.42
N ASP A 892 5.33 13.12 21.69
CA ASP A 892 4.62 14.02 20.76
C ASP A 892 3.30 13.44 20.18
N GLY A 893 2.58 12.61 20.95
CA GLY A 893 1.34 11.97 20.54
C GLY A 893 1.51 10.70 19.68
N ALA A 894 2.74 10.28 19.41
CA ALA A 894 3.07 9.01 18.78
C ALA A 894 3.50 7.96 19.81
N LEU A 895 3.16 6.70 19.53
CA LEU A 895 3.53 5.54 20.34
C LEU A 895 4.65 4.79 19.63
N HIS A 896 5.81 4.68 20.28
CA HIS A 896 7.02 4.09 19.73
C HIS A 896 7.34 2.74 20.38
N GLN A 897 7.80 1.80 19.56
CA GLN A 897 8.44 0.54 19.96
C GLN A 897 9.78 0.37 19.24
N ASP A 898 10.50 -0.70 19.59
CA ASP A 898 11.80 -1.03 18.99
C ASP A 898 11.74 -1.03 17.46
N GLY A 899 12.68 -0.32 16.84
CA GLY A 899 12.76 -0.23 15.38
C GLY A 899 13.07 -1.56 14.70
N GLY A 900 13.63 -2.53 15.43
CA GLY A 900 13.95 -3.87 14.97
C GLY A 900 12.72 -4.62 14.47
N ILE A 901 11.52 -4.32 14.99
CA ILE A 901 10.24 -4.91 14.54
C ILE A 901 10.03 -4.77 13.03
N MET A 902 10.51 -3.68 12.43
CA MET A 902 10.39 -3.42 11.00
C MET A 902 11.74 -3.33 10.27
N VAL A 903 12.76 -2.77 10.92
CA VAL A 903 14.02 -2.39 10.29
C VAL A 903 15.17 -2.78 11.20
N ASN A 904 15.45 -4.09 11.30
CA ASN A 904 16.58 -4.56 12.11
C ASN A 904 17.95 -4.32 11.48
N ASN A 905 18.03 -4.26 10.14
CA ASN A 905 19.19 -3.78 9.41
C ASN A 905 18.87 -2.39 8.82
N PRO A 906 19.31 -1.28 9.45
CA PRO A 906 18.92 0.06 9.03
C PRO A 906 19.74 0.59 7.84
N THR A 907 20.55 -0.22 7.17
CA THR A 907 21.44 0.25 6.10
C THR A 907 20.67 0.88 4.94
N GLY A 908 19.52 0.31 4.55
CA GLY A 908 18.68 0.86 3.48
C GLY A 908 18.09 2.23 3.82
N VAL A 909 17.63 2.39 5.06
CA VAL A 909 17.13 3.67 5.60
C VAL A 909 18.27 4.69 5.67
N GLY A 910 19.45 4.27 6.13
CA GLY A 910 20.60 5.15 6.21
C GLY A 910 21.10 5.63 4.85
N LEU A 911 21.07 4.76 3.84
CA LEU A 911 21.43 5.14 2.47
C LEU A 911 20.43 6.13 1.86
N HIS A 912 19.14 5.98 2.18
CA HIS A 912 18.11 6.96 1.79
C HIS A 912 18.42 8.34 2.38
N GLU A 913 18.62 8.42 3.70
CA GLU A 913 18.92 9.68 4.38
C GLU A 913 20.24 10.30 3.92
N ALA A 914 21.29 9.50 3.73
CA ALA A 914 22.57 9.96 3.23
C ALA A 914 22.47 10.57 1.82
N LYS A 915 21.59 10.04 0.96
CA LYS A 915 21.32 10.63 -0.37
C LYS A 915 20.68 12.01 -0.26
N LEU A 916 19.79 12.22 0.72
CA LEU A 916 19.17 13.52 0.96
C LEU A 916 20.17 14.54 1.54
N LEU A 917 21.09 14.07 2.40
CA LEU A 917 22.07 14.92 3.07
C LEU A 917 23.30 15.29 2.23
N PHE A 918 23.87 14.32 1.51
CA PHE A 918 25.14 14.47 0.82
C PHE A 918 24.99 14.48 -0.72
N GLY A 919 23.81 14.14 -1.23
CA GLY A 919 23.51 13.99 -2.64
C GLY A 919 23.91 12.63 -3.21
N ALA A 920 23.13 12.14 -4.18
CA ALA A 920 23.31 10.80 -4.76
C ALA A 920 24.69 10.58 -5.40
N ASN A 921 25.27 11.61 -6.02
CA ASN A 921 26.59 11.52 -6.66
C ASN A 921 27.73 11.37 -5.65
N SER A 922 27.61 12.01 -4.48
CA SER A 922 28.59 11.89 -3.40
C SER A 922 28.50 10.50 -2.77
N VAL A 923 27.29 10.01 -2.48
CA VAL A 923 27.05 8.68 -1.91
C VAL A 923 27.64 7.56 -2.77
N LYS A 924 27.57 7.66 -4.11
CA LYS A 924 28.20 6.67 -5.02
C LYS A 924 29.71 6.55 -4.87
N LYS A 925 30.38 7.59 -4.36
CA LYS A 925 31.83 7.62 -4.11
C LYS A 925 32.19 7.28 -2.66
N GLY A 926 31.18 7.09 -1.80
CA GLY A 926 31.31 6.81 -0.38
C GLY A 926 31.53 5.34 -0.08
N THR A 927 31.66 5.03 1.21
CA THR A 927 31.84 3.67 1.73
C THR A 927 30.75 3.38 2.75
N VAL A 928 30.11 2.22 2.66
CA VAL A 928 29.05 1.79 3.59
C VAL A 928 29.55 0.56 4.36
N ILE A 929 29.63 0.69 5.69
CA ILE A 929 29.94 -0.40 6.61
C ILE A 929 28.66 -0.77 7.35
N SER A 930 28.20 -2.00 7.18
CA SER A 930 27.04 -2.56 7.87
C SER A 930 27.49 -3.64 8.82
N VAL A 931 27.20 -3.46 10.12
CA VAL A 931 27.65 -4.33 11.20
C VAL A 931 26.44 -5.04 11.82
N GLY A 932 26.39 -6.35 11.65
CA GLY A 932 25.39 -7.22 12.24
C GLY A 932 25.77 -7.68 13.66
N THR A 933 24.80 -8.20 14.39
CA THR A 933 24.97 -8.72 15.76
C THR A 933 25.09 -10.25 15.80
N GLY A 934 25.62 -10.86 14.74
CA GLY A 934 25.88 -12.29 14.63
C GLY A 934 24.67 -13.17 14.31
N ARG A 935 24.92 -14.30 13.67
CA ARG A 935 23.90 -15.29 13.26
C ARG A 935 24.30 -16.69 13.65
N ALA A 936 23.49 -17.37 14.47
CA ALA A 936 23.72 -18.76 14.80
C ALA A 936 23.66 -19.64 13.54
N LEU A 937 24.67 -20.49 13.36
CA LEU A 937 24.68 -21.50 12.29
C LEU A 937 23.81 -22.68 12.72
N ASN A 938 22.56 -22.72 12.27
CA ASN A 938 21.70 -23.90 12.42
C ASN A 938 22.17 -25.02 11.49
N LYS A 939 23.31 -25.65 11.79
CA LYS A 939 23.83 -26.80 11.02
C LYS A 939 23.73 -28.15 11.74
N HIS A 940 23.24 -28.20 12.97
CA HIS A 940 23.07 -29.48 13.68
C HIS A 940 21.76 -29.66 14.46
N SER A 941 21.01 -28.61 14.78
CA SER A 941 19.73 -28.73 15.49
C SER A 941 18.58 -29.16 14.57
N ASP A 942 18.46 -28.58 13.38
CA ASP A 942 17.30 -28.83 12.50
C ASP A 942 17.28 -30.25 11.92
N TYR A 943 18.45 -30.81 11.57
CA TYR A 943 18.54 -32.18 11.05
C TYR A 943 18.34 -33.26 12.15
N GLN A 944 18.78 -32.98 13.38
CA GLN A 944 18.67 -33.95 14.47
C GLN A 944 17.27 -33.97 15.09
N LEU A 945 16.57 -32.82 15.12
CA LEU A 945 15.14 -32.70 15.47
C LEU A 945 14.23 -33.37 14.44
N MET A 946 14.63 -33.44 13.16
CA MET A 946 13.91 -34.22 12.14
C MET A 946 14.20 -35.73 12.21
N SER A 947 15.36 -36.14 12.76
CA SER A 947 15.77 -37.56 12.84
C SER A 947 15.23 -38.32 14.06
N LYS A 948 14.90 -37.63 15.16
CA LYS A 948 14.32 -38.25 16.35
C LYS A 948 12.80 -38.09 16.30
N GLY A 949 12.11 -39.18 15.95
CA GLY A 949 10.65 -39.24 15.90
C GLY A 949 9.97 -38.57 17.10
N LEU A 950 8.91 -37.82 16.81
CA LEU A 950 8.10 -37.07 17.76
C LEU A 950 7.31 -38.01 18.70
N ASN A 951 8.01 -38.63 19.65
CA ASN A 951 7.45 -39.23 20.87
C ASN A 951 7.90 -38.41 22.10
N LYS A 952 7.64 -37.09 22.07
CA LYS A 952 7.61 -36.27 23.27
C LYS A 952 6.40 -35.36 23.17
N GLU A 953 5.51 -35.49 24.15
CA GLU A 953 4.39 -34.61 24.40
C GLU A 953 4.83 -33.15 24.20
N ALA A 954 4.21 -32.47 23.23
CA ALA A 954 4.54 -31.09 22.91
C ALA A 954 4.06 -30.19 24.06
N SER A 955 4.97 -29.90 25.00
CA SER A 955 4.77 -28.85 25.98
C SER A 955 4.45 -27.55 25.25
N SER A 956 3.40 -26.84 25.71
CA SER A 956 2.95 -25.58 25.13
C SER A 956 4.09 -24.58 24.99
N THR A 957 4.42 -24.17 23.76
CA THR A 957 5.30 -23.02 23.53
C THR A 957 4.59 -21.74 23.95
N SER A 958 5.26 -20.90 24.74
CA SER A 958 4.71 -19.65 25.25
C SER A 958 4.36 -18.69 24.10
N TRP A 959 3.38 -17.81 24.32
CA TRP A 959 3.10 -16.68 23.41
C TRP A 959 4.37 -15.84 23.14
N LYS A 960 5.27 -15.76 24.12
CA LYS A 960 6.58 -15.11 23.96
C LYS A 960 7.46 -15.82 22.93
N ASP A 961 7.49 -17.15 22.89
CA ASP A 961 8.32 -17.91 21.96
C ASP A 961 7.81 -17.80 20.51
N LYS A 962 6.48 -17.76 20.35
CA LYS A 962 5.86 -17.52 19.03
C LYS A 962 6.09 -16.08 18.55
N PHE A 963 6.03 -15.11 19.46
CA PHE A 963 6.31 -13.71 19.16
C PHE A 963 7.79 -13.49 18.81
N ASN A 964 8.71 -14.05 19.58
CA ASN A 964 10.16 -13.99 19.31
C ASN A 964 10.49 -14.63 17.95
N LYS A 965 9.89 -15.77 17.59
CA LYS A 965 10.06 -16.37 16.25
C LYS A 965 9.50 -15.51 15.10
N ILE A 966 8.43 -14.75 15.35
CA ILE A 966 7.88 -13.80 14.37
C ILE A 966 8.77 -12.56 14.28
N LEU A 967 9.30 -12.09 15.40
CA LEU A 967 10.25 -10.97 15.47
C LEU A 967 11.57 -11.34 14.77
N ASP A 968 12.14 -12.52 15.02
CA ASP A 968 13.34 -13.05 14.35
C ASP A 968 13.15 -13.23 12.84
N SER A 969 11.93 -13.56 12.41
CA SER A 969 11.56 -13.66 10.98
C SER A 969 11.33 -12.29 10.32
N ALA A 970 10.78 -11.32 11.06
CA ALA A 970 10.57 -9.94 10.61
C ALA A 970 11.86 -9.09 10.63
N THR A 971 12.90 -9.55 11.32
CA THR A 971 14.19 -8.87 11.52
C THR A 971 15.31 -9.42 10.60
N ASP A 972 14.97 -10.07 9.46
CA ASP A 972 15.95 -10.65 8.54
C ASP A 972 16.92 -9.59 7.99
N THR A 973 18.10 -9.54 8.61
CA THR A 973 19.17 -8.61 8.26
C THR A 973 19.83 -8.94 6.93
N GLU A 974 19.69 -10.19 6.44
CA GLU A 974 20.36 -10.67 5.24
C GLU A 974 19.59 -10.34 3.96
N GLY A 975 18.25 -10.27 4.01
CA GLY A 975 17.46 -9.73 2.88
C GLY A 975 17.88 -8.31 2.48
N VAL A 976 18.11 -7.43 3.45
CA VAL A 976 18.63 -6.07 3.20
C VAL A 976 20.08 -6.12 2.69
N HIS A 977 20.92 -7.01 3.24
CA HIS A 977 22.30 -7.18 2.81
C HIS A 977 22.39 -7.57 1.32
N LEU A 978 21.62 -8.58 0.90
CA LEU A 978 21.62 -9.09 -0.49
C LEU A 978 21.23 -7.99 -1.48
N ILE A 979 20.13 -7.28 -1.20
CA ILE A 979 19.66 -6.18 -2.05
C ILE A 979 20.74 -5.08 -2.17
N LEU A 980 21.37 -4.69 -1.07
CA LEU A 980 22.36 -3.62 -1.09
C LEU A 980 23.69 -4.03 -1.71
N ASN A 981 24.08 -5.30 -1.57
CA ASN A 981 25.26 -5.85 -2.24
C ASN A 981 25.14 -5.75 -3.77
N ASP A 982 23.95 -5.97 -4.30
CA ASP A 982 23.71 -5.94 -5.74
C ASP A 982 23.51 -4.51 -6.29
N LEU A 983 22.92 -3.62 -5.48
CA LEU A 983 22.61 -2.26 -5.91
C LEU A 983 23.77 -1.26 -5.76
N LEU A 984 24.69 -1.49 -4.82
CA LEU A 984 25.81 -0.59 -4.57
C LEU A 984 27.04 -0.96 -5.43
N PRO A 985 27.87 0.02 -5.83
CA PRO A 985 29.07 -0.27 -6.60
C PRO A 985 29.98 -1.31 -5.91
N PRO A 986 30.58 -2.25 -6.67
CA PRO A 986 31.51 -3.22 -6.11
C PRO A 986 32.61 -2.57 -5.27
N GLY A 987 32.87 -3.10 -4.08
CA GLY A 987 33.89 -2.58 -3.16
C GLY A 987 33.49 -1.31 -2.38
N SER A 988 32.26 -0.80 -2.53
CA SER A 988 31.75 0.34 -1.75
C SER A 988 30.92 -0.06 -0.53
N TYR A 989 30.51 -1.33 -0.42
CA TYR A 989 29.68 -1.84 0.65
C TYR A 989 30.32 -3.06 1.32
N PHE A 990 30.44 -3.01 2.65
CA PHE A 990 31.01 -4.08 3.46
C PHE A 990 30.04 -4.46 4.57
N ARG A 991 29.54 -5.70 4.50
CA ARG A 991 28.77 -6.33 5.58
C ARG A 991 29.67 -7.17 6.47
N PHE A 992 29.65 -6.92 7.78
CA PHE A 992 30.31 -7.73 8.78
C PHE A 992 29.26 -8.32 9.73
N ASN A 993 28.97 -9.61 9.57
CA ASN A 993 28.01 -10.33 10.40
C ASN A 993 28.57 -11.74 10.68
N PRO A 994 29.15 -11.99 11.87
CA PRO A 994 29.84 -13.24 12.14
C PRO A 994 28.86 -14.40 12.32
N PRO A 995 29.17 -15.59 11.79
CA PRO A 995 28.46 -16.80 12.17
C PRO A 995 28.80 -17.16 13.62
N LEU A 996 27.79 -17.50 14.41
CA LEU A 996 27.90 -17.92 15.80
C LEU A 996 27.75 -19.44 15.88
N MET A 997 28.54 -20.08 16.74
CA MET A 997 28.53 -21.53 16.94
C MET A 997 27.29 -21.99 17.73
N GLU A 998 26.81 -21.16 18.65
CA GLU A 998 25.64 -21.42 19.48
C GLU A 998 24.66 -20.24 19.41
N GLU A 999 23.38 -20.54 19.61
CA GLU A 999 22.34 -19.52 19.71
C GLU A 999 22.45 -18.78 21.05
N CYS A 1000 22.49 -17.44 20.97
CA CYS A 1000 22.57 -16.56 22.13
C CYS A 1000 21.33 -15.66 22.17
N ALA A 1001 20.55 -15.78 23.24
CA ALA A 1001 19.36 -14.98 23.46
C ALA A 1001 19.71 -13.49 23.64
N MET A 1002 18.76 -12.61 23.34
CA MET A 1002 18.95 -11.16 23.38
C MET A 1002 19.16 -10.60 24.80
N ASP A 1003 18.81 -11.37 25.84
CA ASP A 1003 18.87 -11.04 27.27
C ASP A 1003 19.87 -11.93 28.05
N GLU A 1004 20.73 -12.66 27.35
CA GLU A 1004 21.72 -13.56 27.97
C GLU A 1004 22.73 -12.77 28.83
N ILE A 1005 23.00 -13.27 30.03
CA ILE A 1005 23.93 -12.65 31.00
C ILE A 1005 25.07 -13.56 31.42
N ASN A 1006 25.07 -14.82 30.97
CA ASN A 1006 26.12 -15.76 31.33
C ASN A 1006 27.47 -15.32 30.74
N PRO A 1007 28.49 -15.04 31.58
CA PRO A 1007 29.79 -14.56 31.12
C PRO A 1007 30.51 -15.54 30.19
N GLU A 1008 30.34 -16.86 30.35
CA GLU A 1008 30.95 -17.84 29.45
C GLU A 1008 30.37 -17.76 28.04
N LYS A 1009 29.04 -17.67 27.91
CA LYS A 1009 28.38 -17.52 26.61
C LYS A 1009 28.74 -16.19 25.93
N LEU A 1010 28.84 -15.11 26.69
CA LEU A 1010 29.30 -13.83 26.17
C LEU A 1010 30.76 -13.89 25.70
N ASN A 1011 31.63 -14.60 26.41
CA ASN A 1011 33.01 -14.85 25.99
C ASN A 1011 33.07 -15.72 24.71
N ASN A 1012 32.16 -16.67 24.54
CA ASN A 1012 32.05 -17.45 23.30
C ASN A 1012 31.71 -16.55 22.10
N LEU A 1013 30.80 -15.57 22.25
CA LEU A 1013 30.49 -14.60 21.19
C LEU A 1013 31.73 -13.78 20.78
N ILE A 1014 32.53 -13.34 21.75
CA ILE A 1014 33.77 -12.61 21.49
C ILE A 1014 34.76 -13.52 20.74
N THR A 1015 34.90 -14.77 21.18
CA THR A 1015 35.77 -15.77 20.56
C THR A 1015 35.40 -16.04 19.11
N ASP A 1016 34.10 -16.27 18.84
CA ASP A 1016 33.56 -16.48 17.49
C ASP A 1016 33.79 -15.24 16.61
N THR A 1017 33.59 -14.05 17.17
CA THR A 1017 33.83 -12.78 16.47
C THR A 1017 35.31 -12.61 16.10
N HIS A 1018 36.24 -12.92 17.01
CA HIS A 1018 37.68 -12.89 16.73
C HIS A 1018 38.10 -13.95 15.70
N ALA A 1019 37.47 -15.12 15.71
CA ALA A 1019 37.67 -16.13 14.66
C ALA A 1019 37.19 -15.64 13.29
N TYR A 1020 36.00 -15.02 13.24
CA TYR A 1020 35.46 -14.40 12.03
C TYR A 1020 36.36 -13.28 11.50
N ILE A 1021 36.85 -12.40 12.37
CA ILE A 1021 37.78 -11.32 12.02
C ILE A 1021 39.04 -11.90 11.37
N ARG A 1022 39.67 -12.89 12.02
CA ARG A 1022 40.89 -13.55 11.49
C ARG A 1022 40.64 -14.17 10.11
N ARG A 1023 39.52 -14.86 9.92
CA ARG A 1023 39.16 -15.50 8.65
C ARG A 1023 38.89 -14.50 7.53
N ASN A 1024 38.37 -13.31 7.86
CA ASN A 1024 37.98 -12.28 6.90
C ASN A 1024 38.94 -11.08 6.89
N GLN A 1025 40.15 -11.25 7.39
CA GLN A 1025 41.12 -10.16 7.61
C GLN A 1025 41.32 -9.28 6.35
N HIS A 1026 41.42 -9.89 5.18
CA HIS A 1026 41.53 -9.17 3.90
C HIS A 1026 40.32 -8.25 3.62
N LYS A 1027 39.10 -8.67 3.96
CA LYS A 1027 37.89 -7.83 3.82
C LYS A 1027 37.93 -6.63 4.77
N PHE A 1028 38.44 -6.82 5.98
CA PHE A 1028 38.64 -5.73 6.94
C PHE A 1028 39.71 -4.73 6.49
N GLU A 1029 40.82 -5.21 5.92
CA GLU A 1029 41.88 -4.36 5.36
C GLU A 1029 41.39 -3.55 4.17
N GLN A 1030 40.58 -4.15 3.28
CA GLN A 1030 39.93 -3.44 2.19
C GLN A 1030 38.97 -2.36 2.69
N ALA A 1031 38.14 -2.69 3.69
CA ALA A 1031 37.24 -1.71 4.30
C ALA A 1031 38.02 -0.57 4.96
N ALA A 1032 39.08 -0.87 5.70
CA ALA A 1032 39.96 0.12 6.34
C ALA A 1032 40.65 1.01 5.31
N TYR A 1033 41.14 0.44 4.21
CA TYR A 1033 41.68 1.19 3.08
C TYR A 1033 40.63 2.15 2.51
N MET A 1034 39.43 1.66 2.23
CA MET A 1034 38.34 2.46 1.66
C MET A 1034 37.90 3.61 2.58
N LEU A 1035 37.80 3.36 3.89
CA LEU A 1035 37.46 4.37 4.90
C LEU A 1035 38.52 5.47 5.03
N THR A 1036 39.80 5.14 4.82
CA THR A 1036 40.93 6.09 4.99
C THR A 1036 41.33 6.81 3.70
N ARG A 1037 40.62 6.58 2.59
CA ARG A 1037 40.87 7.25 1.31
C ARG A 1037 40.79 8.77 1.44
N LYS A 1038 41.88 9.43 1.06
CA LYS A 1038 41.94 10.90 1.03
C LYS A 1038 41.28 11.44 -0.23
N ARG A 1039 40.64 12.60 -0.10
CA ARG A 1039 40.16 13.40 -1.25
C ARG A 1039 41.33 13.80 -2.14
N SER A 1040 41.11 13.75 -3.46
CA SER A 1040 42.10 14.22 -4.44
C SER A 1040 42.33 15.73 -4.32
N ILE A 1041 43.47 16.21 -4.83
CA ILE A 1041 43.76 17.66 -4.87
C ILE A 1041 42.68 18.41 -5.66
N SER A 1042 42.24 17.83 -6.78
CA SER A 1042 41.14 18.37 -7.58
C SER A 1042 39.83 18.46 -6.79
N GLN A 1043 39.48 17.43 -6.02
CA GLN A 1043 38.28 17.44 -5.20
C GLN A 1043 38.37 18.48 -4.07
N LYS A 1044 39.53 18.59 -3.40
CA LYS A 1044 39.75 19.63 -2.38
C LYS A 1044 39.62 21.04 -2.96
N LEU A 1045 40.09 21.27 -4.19
CA LEU A 1045 39.94 22.55 -4.88
C LEU A 1045 38.47 22.81 -5.22
N VAL A 1046 37.74 21.82 -5.74
CA VAL A 1046 36.30 21.93 -6.02
C VAL A 1046 35.52 22.22 -4.74
N ASP A 1047 35.79 21.49 -3.65
CA ASP A 1047 35.17 21.70 -2.34
C ASP A 1047 35.46 23.12 -1.82
N TYR A 1048 36.70 23.60 -1.97
CA TYR A 1048 37.10 24.94 -1.57
C TYR A 1048 36.38 26.02 -2.39
N VAL A 1049 36.34 25.88 -3.72
CA VAL A 1049 35.63 26.80 -4.62
C VAL A 1049 34.14 26.80 -4.30
N TYR A 1050 33.54 25.63 -4.12
CA TYR A 1050 32.13 25.49 -3.74
C TYR A 1050 31.85 26.17 -2.40
N HIS A 1051 32.66 25.91 -1.37
CA HIS A 1051 32.54 26.55 -0.07
C HIS A 1051 32.69 28.08 -0.13
N LYS A 1052 33.66 28.59 -0.92
CA LYS A 1052 33.81 30.04 -1.15
C LYS A 1052 32.62 30.62 -1.92
N SER A 1053 32.10 29.91 -2.91
CA SER A 1053 30.92 30.33 -3.68
C SER A 1053 29.66 30.44 -2.79
N GLN A 1054 29.49 29.53 -1.82
CA GLN A 1054 28.42 29.56 -0.81
C GLN A 1054 28.55 30.77 0.12
N ILE A 1055 29.78 31.06 0.59
CA ILE A 1055 30.08 32.25 1.42
C ILE A 1055 29.84 33.56 0.63
N MET A 1056 30.19 33.58 -0.65
CA MET A 1056 29.97 34.73 -1.55
C MET A 1056 28.50 34.87 -1.97
N GLY A 1057 27.69 33.81 -1.84
CA GLY A 1057 26.29 33.78 -2.25
C GLY A 1057 26.08 33.57 -3.75
N ILE A 1058 27.08 33.04 -4.45
CA ILE A 1058 27.03 32.70 -5.88
C ILE A 1058 26.23 31.41 -6.10
N VAL A 1059 26.30 30.48 -5.14
CA VAL A 1059 25.57 29.21 -5.15
C VAL A 1059 24.70 29.15 -3.89
N GLN A 1060 23.40 28.89 -4.05
CA GLN A 1060 22.51 28.59 -2.92
C GLN A 1060 22.76 27.15 -2.45
N SER A 1061 22.81 26.91 -1.14
CA SER A 1061 22.80 25.55 -0.58
C SER A 1061 21.51 24.85 -1.01
N ASN A 1062 21.64 23.68 -1.64
CA ASN A 1062 20.58 22.85 -2.23
C ASN A 1062 19.25 22.84 -1.45
#